data_AF-A0A397W8M5-F1
#
_entry.id   AF-A0A397W8M5-F1
#
_cell.length_a   1.000
_cell.length_b   1.000
_cell.length_c   1.000
_cell.angle_alpha   90.00
_cell.angle_beta   90.00
_cell.angle_gamma   90.00
#
_symmetry.space_group_name_H-M   'P 1'
#
loop_
_entity.id
_entity.type
_entity.pdbx_description
1 polymer ?
#
loop_
_entity_poly.entity_id
_entity_poly.type
_entity_poly.pdbx_seq_one_letter_code
_entity_poly.pdbx_strand_id
1 'polypeptide(L)'
;MISLPNECYYEIFNNFQYNYKDLFSCALVNRKWCKFIIPILWSEPKHQYQDKRLINIFLLMLNAKEQTLLIPFKITLPSHPKPLFEYTSYITSVTGDFYDGVRNWLSSNERYEVGRELENAFKCSLTVMLLRTSKNLKHLSIDEIICNQLIYENLYKNTAITSIDLYNNINNNKFKTLNVLIKVLYKNSTLTSLNLRTIQLEFEGVKTLLKSLYQSKLLNSLGLYNNQIDAEGGKVLADFLCKNTTLISLSLTNNNLRSEGGKALANALCKNSTLKDLNFGYNHLGSEGGKALADALIKNSTLTSLNLRSNKLGSEGGKALADALCKNFTLTSLDLQENRLGSEGGKALADALCTNFTLTSLNLRSNRFGSVGGKALADALCMNSTLTSLDLQENKLGLKGGKALADALCKNSTLTFLNLGQNNLGLEEEEALANALCKNTSLTSLNLTNNYLGSEGGVALAAALYKNTTLTSLNLESNYIGSKGGKALAGALYKNTTLTSLNLESNYIGSEGGISLADTLCSNTSLTSLNLRSNYLGLGAVYAVVNALYRNTILKNLDLRNNIFYGGYELLEALCKNTILKNLKIEKGDALVNSICKNVTLTSLDLRSKGLGPNDGKILADALYMITTLTSLDLQENRLGSEGGKALADALCKNSTLTSLNLRENELGSEGGKALADALCKNSTLTSLDLGRNNLGSEVKALADALCKNSTLTYLNLYCNKFGSEGGKAMANVLCKNSTLTSLDLGRNNLGSEEGKALADALCNNFTLKDLNLGYNNLGSEGGKALANALCSNASLTSLNLRSNNLGLSGGFAIADALCKNTTLKILDLRDNNLGEAEAIVNALFKKTTLTSLDLCSNELGSKEGKVLANVLCKITTLTSLNLYHNNLGSEGGKALADALCKNFTLTSLNLRENKLGPEGGKALADSLCMNSTLTSLNLCNNNLGPKGGKALADSLCKNTSLISLDLTHNNFGSEVGKALADALFKNSILTSLSLRSNNLGTEGGKALADALCKNISLTFLDLTYNNLGSEVGKALANALCKNSILTSLSLRSNRLGTKGGKALIDALYKNSTLTSLNFGANNLGSEVGKVLADVLCKNSTLTSLNIRLNRLGSEGGKALVDALYKNSTLTYLNLYKNNIGFKLLSNNPNIKIIQ
;
A
#
# COMPACT_ATOMS: atom_id res chain seq x y z
N MET A 1 53.12 21.43 14.70
CA MET A 1 52.06 22.21 15.37
C MET A 1 52.16 23.64 14.87
N ILE A 2 51.12 24.19 14.25
CA ILE A 2 50.99 25.63 13.99
C ILE A 2 49.61 26.02 14.51
N SER A 3 49.53 27.04 15.39
CA SER A 3 48.24 27.53 15.89
C SER A 3 47.75 28.63 14.97
N LEU A 4 46.71 28.38 14.20
CA LEU A 4 46.07 29.39 13.37
C LEU A 4 45.25 30.39 14.23
N PRO A 5 45.03 31.64 13.75
CA PRO A 5 44.04 32.58 14.28
C PRO A 5 42.60 32.06 14.16
N ASN A 6 41.66 32.67 14.90
CA ASN A 6 40.25 32.25 14.89
C ASN A 6 39.56 32.54 13.55
N GLU A 7 39.98 33.59 12.85
CA GLU A 7 39.48 33.99 11.54
C GLU A 7 39.79 32.90 10.49
N CYS A 8 41.01 32.37 10.49
CA CYS A 8 41.40 31.26 9.61
C CYS A 8 40.60 29.97 9.90
N TYR A 9 40.27 29.68 11.16
CA TYR A 9 39.36 28.56 11.47
C TYR A 9 37.94 28.82 10.94
N TYR A 10 37.47 30.07 10.95
CA TYR A 10 36.17 30.47 10.40
C TYR A 10 36.13 30.36 8.86
N GLU A 11 37.23 30.68 8.19
CA GLU A 11 37.36 30.64 6.73
C GLU A 11 37.50 29.20 6.20
N ILE A 12 38.32 28.37 6.87
CA ILE A 12 38.35 26.92 6.60
C ILE A 12 36.99 26.30 6.93
N PHE A 13 36.35 26.71 8.03
CA PHE A 13 34.99 26.26 8.36
C PHE A 13 33.98 26.63 7.27
N ASN A 14 34.01 27.85 6.72
CA ASN A 14 33.08 28.25 5.65
C ASN A 14 33.20 27.40 4.37
N ASN A 15 34.39 26.88 4.09
CA ASN A 15 34.62 25.91 3.01
C ASN A 15 34.11 24.50 3.40
N PHE A 16 34.38 24.06 4.64
CA PHE A 16 34.11 22.69 5.09
C PHE A 16 32.74 22.48 5.77
N GLN A 17 31.91 23.51 5.96
CA GLN A 17 30.58 23.41 6.61
C GLN A 17 29.61 22.48 5.87
N TYR A 18 29.77 22.34 4.56
CA TYR A 18 29.02 21.39 3.72
C TYR A 18 29.57 19.95 3.78
N ASN A 19 30.75 19.78 4.38
CA ASN A 19 31.58 18.58 4.32
C ASN A 19 31.75 17.96 5.72
N TYR A 20 30.64 17.43 6.24
CA TYR A 20 30.58 16.67 7.50
C TYR A 20 31.61 15.53 7.56
N LYS A 21 31.95 14.95 6.40
CA LYS A 21 32.94 13.89 6.28
C LYS A 21 34.33 14.34 6.70
N ASP A 22 34.85 15.45 6.17
CA ASP A 22 36.18 15.94 6.50
C ASP A 22 36.22 16.71 7.83
N LEU A 23 35.10 17.33 8.23
CA LEU A 23 34.91 17.84 9.59
C LEU A 23 35.19 16.76 10.66
N PHE A 24 34.71 15.53 10.48
CA PHE A 24 35.06 14.40 11.38
C PHE A 24 36.56 14.07 11.42
N SER A 25 37.30 14.28 10.33
CA SER A 25 38.76 14.10 10.30
C SER A 25 39.45 15.24 11.08
N CYS A 26 39.02 16.48 10.88
CA CYS A 26 39.52 17.65 11.63
C CYS A 26 39.27 17.53 13.15
N ALA A 27 38.15 16.91 13.55
CA ALA A 27 37.82 16.66 14.96
C ALA A 27 38.75 15.65 15.66
N LEU A 28 39.60 14.91 14.92
CA LEU A 28 40.66 14.05 15.45
C LEU A 28 42.02 14.78 15.55
N VAL A 29 42.14 16.01 15.05
CA VAL A 29 43.41 16.76 14.99
C VAL A 29 43.67 17.62 16.23
N ASN A 30 42.66 18.32 16.79
CA ASN A 30 42.88 19.18 17.96
C ASN A 30 41.64 19.48 18.81
N ARG A 31 41.83 19.59 20.14
CA ARG A 31 40.79 20.02 21.09
C ARG A 31 40.12 21.36 20.75
N LYS A 32 40.82 22.32 20.13
CA LYS A 32 40.22 23.58 19.67
C LYS A 32 39.21 23.34 18.53
N TRP A 33 39.57 22.51 17.54
CA TRP A 33 38.66 22.13 16.44
C TRP A 33 37.40 21.41 16.95
N CYS A 34 37.53 20.50 17.94
CA CYS A 34 36.37 19.78 18.48
C CYS A 34 35.30 20.73 19.07
N LYS A 35 35.67 21.85 19.69
CA LYS A 35 34.70 22.81 20.25
C LYS A 35 33.77 23.45 19.21
N PHE A 36 34.25 23.65 17.98
CA PHE A 36 33.45 24.23 16.90
C PHE A 36 32.78 23.16 16.04
N ILE A 37 33.49 22.07 15.76
CA ILE A 37 32.98 21.02 14.86
C ILE A 37 31.89 20.18 15.50
N ILE A 38 32.04 19.72 16.74
CA ILE A 38 31.10 18.74 17.32
C ILE A 38 29.66 19.28 17.46
N PRO A 39 29.41 20.54 17.86
CA PRO A 39 28.07 21.13 17.81
C PRO A 39 27.46 21.15 16.40
N ILE A 40 28.29 21.26 15.37
CA ILE A 40 27.85 21.43 13.97
C ILE A 40 27.61 20.08 13.31
N LEU A 41 28.47 19.08 13.59
CA LEU A 41 28.16 17.69 13.30
C LEU A 41 26.77 17.36 13.86
N TRP A 42 26.54 17.59 15.16
CA TRP A 42 25.24 17.29 15.80
C TRP A 42 24.20 18.42 15.72
N SER A 43 24.37 19.42 14.84
CA SER A 43 23.40 20.52 14.70
C SER A 43 22.10 20.06 14.07
N GLU A 44 22.19 19.07 13.19
CA GLU A 44 21.07 18.28 12.69
C GLU A 44 21.38 16.80 13.03
N PRO A 45 20.55 16.13 13.87
CA PRO A 45 20.93 14.88 14.53
C PRO A 45 20.92 13.64 13.63
N LYS A 46 20.57 13.74 12.34
CA LYS A 46 20.72 12.63 11.38
C LYS A 46 22.19 12.29 11.16
N HIS A 47 22.95 13.33 10.81
CA HIS A 47 24.05 13.25 9.86
C HIS A 47 25.31 12.52 10.37
N GLN A 48 25.36 12.18 11.66
CA GLN A 48 26.60 11.78 12.34
C GLN A 48 26.59 10.39 12.95
N TYR A 49 25.41 9.79 13.14
CA TYR A 49 25.13 8.43 13.67
C TYR A 49 25.69 7.27 12.83
N GLN A 50 26.81 7.53 12.17
CA GLN A 50 26.89 7.24 10.76
C GLN A 50 28.24 6.65 10.39
N ASP A 51 29.34 7.35 10.59
CA ASP A 51 30.62 6.78 10.17
C ASP A 51 31.04 5.55 11.01
N LYS A 52 31.74 4.59 10.38
CA LYS A 52 32.60 3.66 11.12
C LYS A 52 33.61 4.45 11.96
N ARG A 53 33.98 5.68 11.59
CA ARG A 53 34.68 6.62 12.51
C ARG A 53 33.88 6.93 13.78
N LEU A 54 32.56 7.19 13.75
CA LEU A 54 31.78 7.38 15.00
C LEU A 54 31.67 6.07 15.81
N ILE A 55 31.35 4.94 15.17
CA ILE A 55 31.30 3.66 15.91
C ILE A 55 32.68 3.25 16.43
N ASN A 56 33.77 3.50 15.70
CA ASN A 56 35.15 3.33 16.20
C ASN A 56 35.44 4.27 17.39
N ILE A 57 35.05 5.55 17.31
CA ILE A 57 35.14 6.52 18.41
C ILE A 57 34.40 5.99 19.65
N PHE A 58 33.22 5.39 19.46
CA PHE A 58 32.45 4.77 20.53
C PHE A 58 33.07 3.47 21.06
N LEU A 59 33.68 2.64 20.21
CA LEU A 59 34.41 1.43 20.61
C LEU A 59 35.65 1.78 21.47
N LEU A 60 36.35 2.87 21.12
CA LEU A 60 37.43 3.45 21.94
C LEU A 60 36.93 4.00 23.30
N MET A 61 35.64 4.30 23.42
CA MET A 61 35.01 4.78 24.67
C MET A 61 34.48 3.67 25.58
N LEU A 62 34.48 2.40 25.12
CA LEU A 62 34.06 1.27 25.94
C LEU A 62 34.98 1.06 27.15
N ASN A 63 34.40 0.79 28.31
CA ASN A 63 35.11 0.31 29.50
C ASN A 63 35.16 -1.22 29.56
N ALA A 64 35.91 -1.79 30.51
CA ALA A 64 36.07 -3.23 30.65
C ALA A 64 34.74 -4.00 30.74
N LYS A 65 33.73 -3.51 31.50
CA LYS A 65 32.40 -4.16 31.60
C LYS A 65 31.62 -4.12 30.29
N GLU A 66 31.76 -3.05 29.50
CA GLU A 66 31.13 -2.98 28.18
C GLU A 66 31.86 -3.87 27.15
N GLN A 67 33.18 -4.05 27.31
CA GLN A 67 33.97 -4.94 26.48
C GLN A 67 33.74 -6.43 26.80
N THR A 68 33.40 -6.82 28.03
CA THR A 68 33.19 -8.25 28.36
C THR A 68 32.09 -8.92 27.53
N LEU A 69 31.06 -8.16 27.12
CA LEU A 69 30.02 -8.64 26.22
C LEU A 69 30.56 -9.08 24.85
N LEU A 70 31.72 -8.54 24.42
CA LEU A 70 32.31 -8.78 23.10
C LEU A 70 33.36 -9.91 23.11
N ILE A 71 33.83 -10.33 24.29
CA ILE A 71 34.89 -11.35 24.45
C ILE A 71 34.55 -12.71 23.81
N PRO A 72 33.32 -13.28 23.95
CA PRO A 72 33.00 -14.60 23.40
C PRO A 72 33.21 -14.73 21.89
N PHE A 73 33.15 -13.59 21.18
CA PHE A 73 33.23 -13.51 19.72
C PHE A 73 34.64 -13.19 19.19
N LYS A 74 35.66 -13.19 20.07
CA LYS A 74 37.09 -12.99 19.73
C LYS A 74 37.37 -11.71 18.92
N ILE A 75 36.66 -10.63 19.24
CA ILE A 75 36.71 -9.37 18.49
C ILE A 75 38.04 -8.64 18.70
N THR A 76 38.71 -8.30 17.59
CA THR A 76 39.79 -7.32 17.57
C THR A 76 39.19 -5.92 17.70
N LEU A 77 39.41 -5.26 18.84
CA LEU A 77 39.01 -3.88 19.09
C LEU A 77 40.11 -2.88 18.71
N PRO A 78 39.78 -1.59 18.45
CA PRO A 78 40.77 -0.60 18.00
C PRO A 78 41.78 -0.23 19.10
N SER A 79 43.07 -0.14 18.76
CA SER A 79 44.18 0.14 19.69
C SER A 79 44.62 1.62 19.75
N HIS A 80 43.82 2.55 19.25
CA HIS A 80 44.12 3.98 19.24
C HIS A 80 43.87 4.68 20.59
N PRO A 81 44.44 5.89 20.83
CA PRO A 81 44.11 6.69 22.01
C PRO A 81 42.62 7.08 22.07
N LYS A 82 42.10 7.29 23.29
CA LYS A 82 40.70 7.73 23.48
C LYS A 82 40.46 9.13 22.88
N PRO A 83 39.23 9.42 22.41
CA PRO A 83 38.89 10.73 21.83
C PRO A 83 39.19 11.90 22.77
N LEU A 84 39.69 13.01 22.21
CA LEU A 84 40.13 14.18 22.99
C LEU A 84 38.99 15.08 23.53
N PHE A 85 37.72 14.73 23.26
CA PHE A 85 36.52 15.54 23.53
C PHE A 85 35.28 14.65 23.81
N GLU A 86 34.28 15.16 24.54
CA GLU A 86 33.05 14.42 24.90
C GLU A 86 32.01 14.38 23.75
N TYR A 87 32.27 13.59 22.71
CA TYR A 87 31.36 13.43 21.54
C TYR A 87 29.91 13.12 21.90
N THR A 88 29.70 12.31 22.94
CA THR A 88 28.37 11.84 23.36
C THR A 88 27.53 12.89 24.07
N SER A 89 28.11 14.02 24.47
CA SER A 89 27.37 15.11 25.11
C SER A 89 26.39 15.84 24.17
N TYR A 90 26.50 15.66 22.86
CA TYR A 90 25.63 16.29 21.86
C TYR A 90 24.51 15.38 21.34
N ILE A 91 24.54 14.10 21.74
CA ILE A 91 23.54 13.11 21.39
C ILE A 91 22.26 13.36 22.19
N THR A 92 21.18 13.71 21.50
CA THR A 92 19.86 14.00 22.10
C THR A 92 18.84 12.90 21.87
N SER A 93 19.00 12.07 20.84
CA SER A 93 18.03 11.04 20.47
C SER A 93 18.70 9.77 19.98
N VAL A 94 18.51 8.69 20.72
CA VAL A 94 18.76 7.32 20.29
C VAL A 94 17.38 6.74 19.94
N THR A 95 16.79 7.20 18.84
CA THR A 95 15.39 6.98 18.37
C THR A 95 15.17 5.81 17.38
N GLY A 96 14.69 6.00 16.14
CA GLY A 96 13.96 4.96 15.39
C GLY A 96 14.02 4.56 13.88
N ASP A 97 14.85 4.75 12.83
CA ASP A 97 16.03 5.56 12.48
C ASP A 97 17.45 4.80 12.56
N PHE A 98 18.67 5.36 12.63
CA PHE A 98 20.04 4.68 12.58
C PHE A 98 20.37 3.23 13.07
N TYR A 99 20.10 2.74 14.31
CA TYR A 99 21.04 1.86 15.08
C TYR A 99 21.65 0.67 14.35
N ASP A 100 21.05 0.21 13.27
CA ASP A 100 21.66 -0.52 12.16
C ASP A 100 23.18 -0.32 12.15
N GLY A 101 23.58 0.96 12.05
CA GLY A 101 24.96 1.42 11.98
C GLY A 101 25.93 0.81 13.01
N VAL A 102 25.45 0.40 14.20
CA VAL A 102 26.23 -0.32 15.21
C VAL A 102 26.70 -1.65 14.67
N ARG A 103 25.80 -2.59 14.40
CA ARG A 103 26.22 -3.87 13.82
C ARG A 103 26.50 -3.76 12.33
N ASN A 104 26.61 -2.53 11.83
CA ASN A 104 27.13 -2.25 10.49
C ASN A 104 28.58 -1.77 10.53
N TRP A 105 29.08 -1.40 11.71
CA TRP A 105 30.48 -1.63 12.02
C TRP A 105 30.78 -3.13 11.95
N LEU A 106 29.93 -3.96 12.56
CA LEU A 106 30.15 -5.41 12.61
C LEU A 106 30.14 -6.04 11.23
N SER A 107 29.06 -5.85 10.50
CA SER A 107 28.83 -6.48 9.23
C SER A 107 29.96 -6.13 8.26
N SER A 108 30.26 -4.83 8.09
CA SER A 108 31.28 -4.34 7.17
C SER A 108 32.74 -4.60 7.60
N ASN A 109 32.99 -5.37 8.67
CA ASN A 109 34.32 -5.89 8.95
C ASN A 109 34.48 -7.25 8.24
N GLU A 110 35.49 -7.32 7.37
CA GLU A 110 35.82 -8.45 6.50
C GLU A 110 36.48 -9.63 7.27
N ARG A 111 36.02 -9.87 8.50
CA ARG A 111 36.72 -10.68 9.52
C ARG A 111 35.82 -11.49 10.46
N TYR A 112 34.52 -11.20 10.52
CA TYR A 112 33.60 -11.87 11.45
C TYR A 112 32.44 -12.52 10.70
N GLU A 113 32.17 -13.79 11.05
CA GLU A 113 30.88 -14.42 10.80
C GLU A 113 29.88 -13.79 11.77
N VAL A 114 28.79 -13.18 11.27
CA VAL A 114 27.93 -12.28 12.09
C VAL A 114 26.94 -13.08 12.94
N GLY A 115 27.45 -14.11 13.62
CA GLY A 115 26.69 -15.03 14.45
C GLY A 115 25.78 -14.28 15.42
N ARG A 116 24.52 -14.69 15.45
CA ARG A 116 23.31 -13.89 15.78
C ARG A 116 23.29 -13.12 17.10
N GLU A 117 24.24 -13.41 17.96
CA GLU A 117 24.39 -12.87 19.31
C GLU A 117 25.41 -11.71 19.36
N LEU A 118 26.30 -11.63 18.36
CA LEU A 118 27.34 -10.61 18.20
C LEU A 118 26.76 -9.21 17.98
N GLU A 119 25.68 -9.09 17.17
CA GLU A 119 24.89 -7.86 17.09
C GLU A 119 24.50 -7.39 18.49
N ASN A 120 23.85 -8.29 19.23
CA ASN A 120 23.15 -7.92 20.45
C ASN A 120 24.16 -7.42 21.48
N ALA A 121 25.33 -8.07 21.51
CA ALA A 121 26.48 -7.66 22.31
C ALA A 121 26.96 -6.25 21.93
N PHE A 122 27.16 -5.94 20.64
CA PHE A 122 27.59 -4.60 20.18
C PHE A 122 26.56 -3.51 20.44
N LYS A 123 25.32 -3.73 19.99
CA LYS A 123 24.16 -2.85 20.25
C LYS A 123 24.05 -2.55 21.75
N CYS A 124 24.16 -3.57 22.59
CA CYS A 124 24.13 -3.42 24.04
C CYS A 124 25.33 -2.61 24.56
N SER A 125 26.57 -3.00 24.27
CA SER A 125 27.77 -2.33 24.78
C SER A 125 27.78 -0.84 24.44
N LEU A 126 27.37 -0.48 23.22
CA LEU A 126 27.33 0.91 22.78
C LEU A 126 26.14 1.67 23.38
N THR A 127 24.99 1.03 23.57
CA THR A 127 23.85 1.65 24.30
C THR A 127 24.22 1.92 25.77
N VAL A 128 24.87 0.96 26.44
CA VAL A 128 25.37 1.12 27.82
C VAL A 128 26.36 2.29 27.90
N MET A 129 27.29 2.38 26.95
CA MET A 129 28.25 3.47 26.86
C MET A 129 27.58 4.82 26.61
N LEU A 130 26.59 4.91 25.71
CA LEU A 130 25.83 6.15 25.46
C LEU A 130 25.01 6.58 26.69
N LEU A 131 24.32 5.64 27.34
CA LEU A 131 23.61 5.88 28.61
C LEU A 131 24.51 6.40 29.73
N ARG A 132 25.77 5.93 29.77
CA ARG A 132 26.79 6.33 30.74
C ARG A 132 27.45 7.68 30.42
N THR A 133 27.60 8.03 29.14
CA THR A 133 28.46 9.15 28.70
C THR A 133 27.70 10.32 28.08
N SER A 134 26.45 10.15 27.70
CA SER A 134 25.62 11.25 27.19
C SER A 134 24.83 11.94 28.31
N LYS A 135 25.04 13.25 28.44
CA LYS A 135 24.35 14.11 29.40
C LYS A 135 23.05 14.72 28.85
N ASN A 136 22.85 14.69 27.53
CA ASN A 136 21.73 15.35 26.83
C ASN A 136 20.78 14.38 26.11
N LEU A 137 20.97 13.07 26.28
CA LEU A 137 20.14 12.03 25.67
C LEU A 137 18.70 12.09 26.21
N LYS A 138 17.81 12.71 25.44
CA LYS A 138 16.39 12.93 25.76
C LYS A 138 15.48 11.83 25.24
N HIS A 139 15.71 11.37 24.03
CA HIS A 139 14.90 10.29 23.44
C HIS A 139 15.75 9.04 23.41
N LEU A 140 15.26 7.93 23.98
CA LEU A 140 15.98 6.66 23.96
C LEU A 140 15.01 5.51 23.66
N SER A 141 15.35 4.79 22.63
CA SER A 141 14.80 3.52 22.28
C SER A 141 15.80 2.44 22.69
N ILE A 142 15.35 1.38 23.37
CA ILE A 142 16.24 0.25 23.68
C ILE A 142 15.65 -1.09 23.32
N ASP A 143 16.25 -1.72 22.32
CA ASP A 143 15.81 -2.97 21.72
C ASP A 143 15.80 -4.04 22.83
N GLU A 144 14.70 -4.78 23.02
CA GLU A 144 14.61 -5.66 24.20
C GLU A 144 15.46 -6.93 24.06
N ILE A 145 15.85 -7.36 22.87
CA ILE A 145 16.84 -8.42 22.70
C ILE A 145 18.17 -7.97 23.30
N ILE A 146 18.51 -6.68 23.15
CA ILE A 146 19.75 -6.10 23.67
C ILE A 146 19.59 -5.60 25.11
N CYS A 147 18.37 -5.49 25.62
CA CYS A 147 18.09 -5.08 26.99
C CYS A 147 18.53 -6.14 28.02
N ASN A 148 19.81 -6.09 28.38
CA ASN A 148 20.38 -6.84 29.47
C ASN A 148 20.54 -6.00 30.75
N GLN A 149 21.05 -6.63 31.81
CA GLN A 149 21.25 -6.00 33.12
C GLN A 149 22.08 -4.70 33.08
N LEU A 150 23.08 -4.59 32.20
CA LEU A 150 23.93 -3.39 32.11
C LEU A 150 23.17 -2.18 31.56
N ILE A 151 22.27 -2.37 30.58
CA ILE A 151 21.43 -1.28 30.07
C ILE A 151 20.53 -0.78 31.19
N TYR A 152 19.85 -1.69 31.88
CA TYR A 152 18.94 -1.35 32.96
C TYR A 152 19.64 -0.63 34.13
N GLU A 153 20.83 -1.08 34.53
CA GLU A 153 21.63 -0.45 35.59
C GLU A 153 22.05 0.99 35.25
N ASN A 154 22.16 1.35 33.96
CA ASN A 154 22.49 2.70 33.52
C ASN A 154 21.23 3.56 33.26
N LEU A 155 20.16 2.98 32.69
CA LEU A 155 18.83 3.61 32.63
C LEU A 155 18.34 4.06 34.00
N TYR A 156 18.47 3.21 35.01
CA TYR A 156 18.08 3.48 36.41
C TYR A 156 18.91 4.60 37.10
N LYS A 157 19.98 5.05 36.45
CA LYS A 157 20.85 6.15 36.87
C LYS A 157 20.76 7.37 35.94
N ASN A 158 20.06 7.27 34.81
CA ASN A 158 19.97 8.33 33.82
C ASN A 158 18.79 9.28 34.12
N THR A 159 19.07 10.58 34.11
CA THR A 159 18.12 11.66 34.41
C THR A 159 17.76 12.52 33.20
N ALA A 160 18.41 12.32 32.04
CA ALA A 160 18.25 13.15 30.85
C ALA A 160 17.07 12.72 29.95
N ILE A 161 16.69 11.44 30.00
CA ILE A 161 15.72 10.85 29.07
C ILE A 161 14.29 11.31 29.38
N THR A 162 13.69 12.03 28.44
CA THR A 162 12.30 12.50 28.42
C THR A 162 11.38 11.66 27.55
N SER A 163 11.90 10.79 26.67
CA SER A 163 11.09 9.91 25.82
C SER A 163 11.70 8.52 25.75
N ILE A 164 10.91 7.47 25.97
CA ILE A 164 11.34 6.08 25.83
C ILE A 164 10.51 5.33 24.80
N ASP A 165 11.18 4.52 24.00
CA ASP A 165 10.59 3.59 23.03
C ASP A 165 11.27 2.20 23.15
N LEU A 166 10.96 1.42 24.20
CA LEU A 166 11.71 0.19 24.60
C LEU A 166 11.07 -1.08 24.01
N TYR A 167 11.87 -1.87 23.26
CA TYR A 167 11.37 -2.42 22.00
C TYR A 167 11.90 -3.83 21.56
N ASN A 168 11.28 -4.89 22.11
CA ASN A 168 10.99 -6.30 21.69
C ASN A 168 11.64 -7.63 22.21
N ASN A 169 10.73 -8.60 22.46
CA ASN A 169 10.87 -9.94 23.01
C ASN A 169 10.71 -11.07 21.95
N ILE A 170 11.21 -12.28 22.25
CA ILE A 170 10.98 -13.52 21.48
C ILE A 170 10.85 -14.81 22.33
N ASN A 171 10.73 -14.71 23.65
CA ASN A 171 11.05 -15.81 24.58
C ASN A 171 10.21 -15.68 25.87
N ASN A 172 9.84 -16.78 26.53
CA ASN A 172 9.06 -16.72 27.78
C ASN A 172 9.74 -15.97 28.96
N ASN A 173 10.98 -15.49 28.77
CA ASN A 173 11.52 -14.30 29.44
C ASN A 173 10.72 -12.98 29.20
N LYS A 174 9.54 -13.01 28.55
CA LYS A 174 8.47 -11.98 28.52
C LYS A 174 8.39 -11.12 29.79
N PHE A 175 8.57 -11.75 30.95
CA PHE A 175 8.47 -11.09 32.25
C PHE A 175 9.77 -10.48 32.79
N LYS A 176 10.93 -10.70 32.16
CA LYS A 176 12.22 -10.22 32.69
C LYS A 176 12.48 -8.76 32.33
N THR A 177 12.14 -8.33 31.13
CA THR A 177 12.35 -6.96 30.64
C THR A 177 11.39 -5.95 31.26
N LEU A 178 10.09 -6.26 31.21
CA LEU A 178 9.04 -5.39 31.74
C LEU A 178 9.24 -5.09 33.23
N ASN A 179 9.56 -6.11 34.03
CA ASN A 179 9.82 -5.97 35.47
C ASN A 179 11.02 -5.07 35.79
N VAL A 180 11.94 -4.84 34.85
CA VAL A 180 13.07 -3.93 35.05
C VAL A 180 12.80 -2.54 34.47
N LEU A 181 12.07 -2.43 33.35
CA LEU A 181 11.54 -1.14 32.88
C LEU A 181 10.64 -0.48 33.94
N ILE A 182 9.82 -1.26 34.64
CA ILE A 182 9.03 -0.81 35.80
C ILE A 182 9.92 -0.14 36.87
N LYS A 183 11.10 -0.71 37.18
CA LYS A 183 12.04 -0.12 38.15
C LYS A 183 12.64 1.20 37.65
N VAL A 184 12.78 1.38 36.33
CA VAL A 184 13.21 2.64 35.73
C VAL A 184 12.08 3.67 35.81
N LEU A 185 10.84 3.31 35.48
CA LEU A 185 9.66 4.18 35.57
C LEU A 185 9.38 4.68 37.00
N TYR A 186 9.67 3.88 38.02
CA TYR A 186 9.55 4.30 39.43
C TYR A 186 10.55 5.38 39.86
N LYS A 187 11.64 5.63 39.11
CA LYS A 187 12.74 6.50 39.54
C LYS A 187 13.11 7.60 38.54
N ASN A 188 12.86 7.41 37.25
CA ASN A 188 13.06 8.46 36.26
C ASN A 188 11.98 9.54 36.42
N SER A 189 12.41 10.77 36.69
CA SER A 189 11.54 11.91 36.96
C SER A 189 11.42 12.89 35.78
N THR A 190 11.80 12.49 34.57
CA THR A 190 11.88 13.37 33.38
C THR A 190 11.12 12.85 32.17
N LEU A 191 10.67 11.59 32.18
CA LEU A 191 9.92 10.94 31.11
C LEU A 191 8.53 11.56 30.86
N THR A 192 8.36 12.22 29.71
CA THR A 192 7.09 12.81 29.23
C THR A 192 6.41 11.96 28.15
N SER A 193 7.16 11.18 27.37
CA SER A 193 6.62 10.30 26.33
C SER A 193 7.08 8.86 26.54
N LEU A 194 6.14 7.92 26.50
CA LEU A 194 6.43 6.50 26.64
C LEU A 194 5.69 5.73 25.58
N ASN A 195 6.46 5.30 24.60
CA ASN A 195 6.02 4.37 23.60
C ASN A 195 6.40 3.00 24.14
N LEU A 196 5.44 2.36 24.82
CA LEU A 196 5.60 0.97 25.23
C LEU A 196 5.38 0.12 23.98
N ARG A 197 6.31 0.18 23.04
CA ARG A 197 6.26 -0.45 21.72
C ARG A 197 6.77 -1.91 21.86
N THR A 198 6.84 -2.72 20.81
CA THR A 198 6.98 -4.23 20.76
C THR A 198 7.74 -4.83 21.98
N ILE A 199 7.18 -5.82 22.72
CA ILE A 199 7.70 -6.60 23.91
C ILE A 199 6.84 -7.84 24.29
N GLN A 200 5.62 -7.98 23.74
CA GLN A 200 4.57 -8.93 24.15
C GLN A 200 3.84 -8.55 25.46
N LEU A 201 3.33 -7.30 25.51
CA LEU A 201 2.59 -6.70 26.64
C LEU A 201 1.09 -7.10 26.68
N GLU A 202 0.80 -8.30 27.17
CA GLU A 202 -0.57 -8.79 27.41
C GLU A 202 -1.22 -8.16 28.66
N PHE A 203 -2.43 -8.60 29.06
CA PHE A 203 -3.20 -8.07 30.20
C PHE A 203 -2.38 -7.88 31.48
N GLU A 204 -1.68 -8.92 31.96
CA GLU A 204 -0.84 -8.79 33.17
C GLU A 204 0.36 -7.84 32.94
N GLY A 205 0.85 -7.74 31.71
CA GLY A 205 1.85 -6.75 31.35
C GLY A 205 1.34 -5.32 31.50
N VAL A 206 0.17 -5.02 30.93
CA VAL A 206 -0.52 -3.73 31.05
C VAL A 206 -0.79 -3.38 32.52
N LYS A 207 -1.34 -4.33 33.28
CA LYS A 207 -1.64 -4.19 34.70
C LYS A 207 -0.39 -3.91 35.54
N THR A 208 0.75 -4.54 35.22
CA THR A 208 2.01 -4.32 35.94
C THR A 208 2.68 -3.00 35.52
N LEU A 209 2.60 -2.63 34.25
CA LEU A 209 3.02 -1.31 33.75
C LEU A 209 2.25 -0.18 34.46
N LEU A 210 0.92 -0.25 34.47
CA LEU A 210 0.08 0.84 34.99
C LEU A 210 0.26 1.05 36.50
N LYS A 211 0.56 0.00 37.28
CA LYS A 211 0.99 0.12 38.68
C LYS A 211 2.18 1.07 38.87
N SER A 212 3.11 1.12 37.91
CA SER A 212 4.24 2.05 37.93
C SER A 212 3.89 3.43 37.36
N LEU A 213 3.07 3.49 36.30
CA LEU A 213 2.65 4.75 35.68
C LEU A 213 1.77 5.63 36.58
N TYR A 214 1.08 5.07 37.58
CA TYR A 214 0.43 5.86 38.63
C TYR A 214 1.36 6.80 39.41
N GLN A 215 2.67 6.54 39.42
CA GLN A 215 3.66 7.40 40.10
C GLN A 215 4.34 8.40 39.15
N SER A 216 4.16 8.27 37.82
CA SER A 216 4.70 9.24 36.87
C SER A 216 3.84 10.51 36.85
N LYS A 217 4.48 11.66 37.08
CA LYS A 217 3.83 12.97 37.14
C LYS A 217 3.98 13.81 35.87
N LEU A 218 4.75 13.34 34.87
CA LEU A 218 5.08 14.11 33.67
C LEU A 218 4.65 13.45 32.36
N LEU A 219 4.21 12.18 32.39
CA LEU A 219 3.87 11.44 31.18
C LEU A 219 2.61 12.01 30.51
N ASN A 220 2.78 12.63 29.34
CA ASN A 220 1.72 13.27 28.57
C ASN A 220 1.38 12.56 27.25
N SER A 221 2.27 11.68 26.77
CA SER A 221 2.06 10.84 25.60
C SER A 221 2.34 9.38 25.95
N LEU A 222 1.37 8.51 25.64
CA LEU A 222 1.43 7.09 25.91
C LEU A 222 1.12 6.33 24.62
N GLY A 223 2.19 5.91 23.96
CA GLY A 223 2.14 4.96 22.86
C GLY A 223 1.92 3.54 23.37
N LEU A 224 0.68 3.22 23.70
CA LEU A 224 0.19 1.82 23.76
C LEU A 224 -0.45 1.41 22.42
N TYR A 225 -0.10 2.16 21.38
CA TYR A 225 -0.43 1.87 20.01
C TYR A 225 -0.04 0.43 19.73
N ASN A 226 -0.91 -0.25 19.03
CA ASN A 226 -0.77 -1.64 18.68
C ASN A 226 -0.63 -2.62 19.86
N ASN A 227 -0.49 -2.25 21.13
CA ASN A 227 -0.13 -3.14 22.26
C ASN A 227 -1.06 -4.33 22.58
N GLN A 228 -0.54 -5.53 22.93
CA GLN A 228 -1.25 -6.79 23.33
C GLN A 228 -2.33 -6.75 24.46
N ILE A 229 -2.79 -5.56 24.81
CA ILE A 229 -4.04 -5.19 25.46
C ILE A 229 -5.25 -5.83 24.74
N ASP A 230 -5.96 -6.74 25.42
CA ASP A 230 -7.31 -7.18 25.08
C ASP A 230 -8.37 -6.37 25.86
N ALA A 231 -9.62 -6.85 25.90
CA ALA A 231 -10.70 -6.20 26.65
C ALA A 231 -10.40 -5.99 28.15
N GLU A 232 -9.72 -6.94 28.81
CA GLU A 232 -9.36 -6.79 30.23
C GLU A 232 -8.21 -5.81 30.40
N GLY A 233 -7.23 -5.82 29.48
CA GLY A 233 -6.22 -4.77 29.42
C GLY A 233 -6.83 -3.37 29.23
N GLY A 234 -7.88 -3.26 28.41
CA GLY A 234 -8.64 -2.03 28.17
C GLY A 234 -9.37 -1.52 29.42
N LYS A 235 -9.93 -2.41 30.24
CA LYS A 235 -10.55 -2.05 31.52
C LYS A 235 -9.53 -1.50 32.52
N VAL A 236 -8.36 -2.13 32.67
CA VAL A 236 -7.33 -1.61 33.60
C VAL A 236 -6.77 -0.26 33.12
N LEU A 237 -6.72 -0.02 31.81
CA LEU A 237 -6.43 1.31 31.26
C LEU A 237 -7.54 2.33 31.56
N ALA A 238 -8.81 1.95 31.48
CA ALA A 238 -9.92 2.82 31.83
C ALA A 238 -9.84 3.28 33.30
N ASP A 239 -9.54 2.37 34.22
CA ASP A 239 -9.32 2.67 35.64
C ASP A 239 -8.14 3.65 35.86
N PHE A 240 -7.09 3.52 35.05
CA PHE A 240 -5.95 4.44 35.04
C PHE A 240 -6.35 5.82 34.48
N LEU A 241 -7.03 5.90 33.33
CA LEU A 241 -7.44 7.16 32.71
C LEU A 241 -8.45 7.96 33.55
N CYS A 242 -9.25 7.29 34.38
CA CYS A 242 -10.12 7.93 35.37
C CYS A 242 -9.35 8.68 36.47
N LYS A 243 -8.06 8.39 36.65
CA LYS A 243 -7.20 8.93 37.73
C LYS A 243 -5.99 9.71 37.20
N ASN A 244 -5.58 9.45 35.96
CA ASN A 244 -4.48 10.15 35.33
C ASN A 244 -4.92 11.56 34.87
N THR A 245 -4.10 12.55 35.22
CA THR A 245 -4.32 13.98 34.97
C THR A 245 -3.22 14.61 34.13
N THR A 246 -2.43 13.80 33.43
CA THR A 246 -1.24 14.25 32.67
C THR A 246 -1.31 13.90 31.19
N LEU A 247 -2.06 12.86 30.82
CA LEU A 247 -2.09 12.31 29.47
C LEU A 247 -2.94 13.15 28.52
N ILE A 248 -2.31 13.64 27.45
CA ILE A 248 -2.91 14.46 26.39
C ILE A 248 -3.15 13.63 25.13
N SER A 249 -2.22 12.72 24.82
CA SER A 249 -2.33 11.80 23.69
C SER A 249 -2.25 10.35 24.13
N LEU A 250 -3.27 9.59 23.73
CA LEU A 250 -3.31 8.14 23.91
C LEU A 250 -3.53 7.52 22.56
N SER A 251 -2.51 6.81 22.09
CA SER A 251 -2.73 5.87 21.02
C SER A 251 -2.96 4.50 21.63
N LEU A 252 -4.16 3.98 21.42
CA LEU A 252 -4.45 2.56 21.51
C LEU A 252 -4.72 2.03 20.11
N THR A 253 -4.24 2.71 19.07
CA THR A 253 -4.53 2.33 17.70
C THR A 253 -4.27 0.85 17.52
N ASN A 254 -4.95 0.26 16.57
CA ASN A 254 -4.87 -1.13 16.16
C ASN A 254 -5.62 -2.13 17.09
N ASN A 255 -6.21 -1.73 18.25
CA ASN A 255 -6.74 -2.56 19.39
C ASN A 255 -7.70 -3.75 19.17
N ASN A 256 -7.56 -4.76 20.05
CA ASN A 256 -8.59 -5.71 20.51
C ASN A 256 -9.27 -5.23 21.79
N LEU A 257 -9.76 -3.99 21.82
CA LEU A 257 -10.56 -3.58 22.97
C LEU A 257 -11.84 -4.41 23.04
N ARG A 258 -12.30 -4.94 21.89
CA ARG A 258 -13.64 -5.48 21.71
C ARG A 258 -14.65 -4.36 21.99
N SER A 259 -15.93 -4.70 22.02
CA SER A 259 -16.92 -3.77 22.59
C SER A 259 -16.63 -3.47 24.06
N GLU A 260 -16.07 -4.41 24.84
CA GLU A 260 -15.99 -4.28 26.30
C GLU A 260 -14.89 -3.34 26.80
N GLY A 261 -13.68 -3.44 26.25
CA GLY A 261 -12.62 -2.46 26.51
C GLY A 261 -12.95 -1.09 25.92
N GLY A 262 -13.71 -1.06 24.82
CA GLY A 262 -14.23 0.16 24.20
C GLY A 262 -15.19 0.88 25.14
N LYS A 263 -16.17 0.14 25.66
CA LYS A 263 -17.11 0.59 26.71
C LYS A 263 -16.39 1.07 27.96
N ALA A 264 -15.39 0.33 28.45
CA ALA A 264 -14.63 0.73 29.62
C ALA A 264 -13.90 2.06 29.41
N LEU A 265 -13.20 2.22 28.27
CA LEU A 265 -12.46 3.45 27.99
C LEU A 265 -13.39 4.63 27.67
N ALA A 266 -14.52 4.40 27.01
CA ALA A 266 -15.57 5.41 26.85
C ALA A 266 -16.07 5.94 28.20
N ASN A 267 -16.34 5.04 29.16
CA ASN A 267 -16.72 5.43 30.52
C ASN A 267 -15.62 6.22 31.24
N ALA A 268 -14.34 5.98 30.92
CA ALA A 268 -13.22 6.78 31.43
C ALA A 268 -13.12 8.16 30.76
N LEU A 269 -13.40 8.28 29.46
CA LEU A 269 -13.43 9.58 28.75
C LEU A 269 -14.52 10.53 29.26
N CYS A 270 -15.59 9.99 29.86
CA CYS A 270 -16.60 10.78 30.56
C CYS A 270 -16.04 11.50 31.81
N LYS A 271 -14.88 11.08 32.32
CA LYS A 271 -14.22 11.62 33.52
C LYS A 271 -12.86 12.25 33.23
N ASN A 272 -12.17 11.80 32.19
CA ASN A 272 -10.87 12.35 31.81
C ASN A 272 -11.05 13.73 31.15
N SER A 273 -10.28 14.70 31.64
CA SER A 273 -10.34 16.12 31.25
C SER A 273 -9.02 16.62 30.65
N THR A 274 -8.17 15.73 30.13
CA THR A 274 -6.83 16.07 29.63
C THR A 274 -6.56 15.57 28.22
N LEU A 275 -7.20 14.47 27.84
CA LEU A 275 -6.99 13.83 26.55
C LEU A 275 -7.62 14.66 25.40
N LYS A 276 -6.79 14.96 24.39
CA LYS A 276 -7.17 15.72 23.18
C LYS A 276 -7.15 14.85 21.93
N ASP A 277 -6.18 13.95 21.85
CA ASP A 277 -5.96 13.05 20.73
C ASP A 277 -6.11 11.60 21.18
N LEU A 278 -7.13 10.94 20.64
CA LEU A 278 -7.42 9.53 20.93
C LEU A 278 -7.47 8.73 19.64
N ASN A 279 -6.48 7.85 19.51
CA ASN A 279 -6.43 6.96 18.37
C ASN A 279 -6.95 5.58 18.77
N PHE A 280 -8.21 5.35 18.42
CA PHE A 280 -8.87 4.06 18.45
C PHE A 280 -8.93 3.43 17.05
N GLY A 281 -8.09 3.83 16.10
CA GLY A 281 -8.05 3.24 14.77
C GLY A 281 -7.96 1.73 14.90
N TYR A 282 -8.81 0.99 14.21
CA TYR A 282 -8.94 -0.46 14.31
C TYR A 282 -8.98 -0.99 15.77
N ASN A 283 -9.85 -0.51 16.65
CA ASN A 283 -9.96 -0.94 18.06
C ASN A 283 -10.92 -2.11 18.37
N HIS A 284 -11.38 -2.86 17.36
CA HIS A 284 -12.28 -4.02 17.51
C HIS A 284 -13.61 -3.64 18.19
N LEU A 285 -14.00 -2.36 18.14
CA LEU A 285 -15.06 -1.79 18.96
C LEU A 285 -16.46 -2.31 18.62
N GLY A 286 -16.79 -2.39 17.33
CA GLY A 286 -18.13 -2.72 16.85
C GLY A 286 -19.15 -1.62 17.17
N SER A 287 -20.41 -1.84 16.78
CA SER A 287 -21.51 -0.93 17.08
C SER A 287 -21.62 -0.61 18.57
N GLU A 288 -21.46 -1.61 19.42
CA GLU A 288 -21.55 -1.50 20.88
C GLU A 288 -20.41 -0.70 21.52
N GLY A 289 -19.19 -0.74 20.98
CA GLY A 289 -18.12 0.17 21.38
C GLY A 289 -18.32 1.58 20.80
N GLY A 290 -18.88 1.68 19.59
CA GLY A 290 -19.25 2.95 18.95
C GLY A 290 -20.28 3.75 19.74
N LYS A 291 -21.37 3.10 20.17
CA LYS A 291 -22.41 3.70 21.02
C LYS A 291 -21.85 4.26 22.32
N ALA A 292 -21.03 3.49 23.03
CA ALA A 292 -20.44 3.96 24.27
C ALA A 292 -19.52 5.18 24.04
N LEU A 293 -18.76 5.21 22.94
CA LEU A 293 -17.96 6.37 22.59
C LEU A 293 -18.80 7.59 22.19
N ALA A 294 -19.94 7.38 21.55
CA ALA A 294 -20.91 8.45 21.32
C ALA A 294 -21.43 9.03 22.66
N ASP A 295 -21.86 8.18 23.59
CA ASP A 295 -22.31 8.59 24.93
C ASP A 295 -21.21 9.36 25.69
N ALA A 296 -19.95 9.00 25.47
CA ALA A 296 -18.79 9.69 26.04
C ALA A 296 -18.49 11.03 25.36
N LEU A 297 -18.59 11.13 24.03
CA LEU A 297 -18.39 12.37 23.27
C LEU A 297 -19.42 13.46 23.62
N ILE A 298 -20.63 13.08 24.01
CA ILE A 298 -21.65 14.03 24.50
C ILE A 298 -21.20 14.71 25.80
N LYS A 299 -20.35 14.07 26.61
CA LYS A 299 -19.87 14.57 27.90
C LYS A 299 -18.44 15.10 27.88
N ASN A 300 -17.59 14.58 27.00
CA ASN A 300 -16.19 14.97 26.91
C ASN A 300 -16.04 16.26 26.12
N SER A 301 -15.43 17.26 26.76
CA SER A 301 -15.20 18.60 26.19
C SER A 301 -13.72 18.89 25.91
N THR A 302 -12.89 17.86 25.75
CA THR A 302 -11.43 18.01 25.57
C THR A 302 -10.91 17.35 24.31
N LEU A 303 -11.58 16.30 23.84
CA LEU A 303 -11.20 15.56 22.65
C LEU A 303 -11.47 16.37 21.39
N THR A 304 -10.40 16.65 20.64
CA THR A 304 -10.42 17.40 19.37
C THR A 304 -10.22 16.50 18.16
N SER A 305 -9.54 15.37 18.34
CA SER A 305 -9.25 14.40 17.29
C SER A 305 -9.59 12.98 17.75
N LEU A 306 -10.46 12.32 16.98
CA LEU A 306 -10.86 10.93 17.23
C LEU A 306 -10.65 10.10 15.96
N ASN A 307 -9.74 9.14 16.04
CA ASN A 307 -9.56 8.16 14.98
C ASN A 307 -10.29 6.86 15.32
N LEU A 308 -11.27 6.48 14.50
CA LEU A 308 -12.06 5.26 14.63
C LEU A 308 -11.98 4.38 13.37
N ARG A 309 -10.96 4.54 12.53
CA ARG A 309 -10.88 3.84 11.22
C ARG A 309 -11.04 2.31 11.33
N SER A 310 -11.75 1.73 10.38
CA SER A 310 -12.09 0.32 10.15
C SER A 310 -12.89 -0.43 11.24
N ASN A 311 -13.14 0.14 12.42
CA ASN A 311 -13.82 -0.43 13.63
C ASN A 311 -15.19 -1.14 13.49
N LYS A 312 -15.71 -1.39 12.27
CA LYS A 312 -16.97 -2.11 12.03
C LYS A 312 -18.10 -1.60 12.95
N LEU A 313 -18.16 -0.28 13.11
CA LEU A 313 -19.20 0.38 13.89
C LEU A 313 -20.59 0.06 13.32
N GLY A 314 -20.66 -0.22 12.00
CA GLY A 314 -21.91 -0.52 11.30
C GLY A 314 -22.87 0.68 11.32
N SER A 315 -24.10 0.49 10.85
CA SER A 315 -25.11 1.55 10.87
C SER A 315 -25.38 2.07 12.28
N GLU A 316 -25.49 1.18 13.27
CA GLU A 316 -25.90 1.53 14.63
C GLU A 316 -24.81 2.28 15.41
N GLY A 317 -23.53 1.95 15.20
CA GLY A 317 -22.44 2.76 15.74
C GLY A 317 -22.27 4.09 15.00
N GLY A 318 -22.57 4.13 13.70
CA GLY A 318 -22.60 5.37 12.91
C GLY A 318 -23.70 6.34 13.36
N LYS A 319 -24.93 5.83 13.56
CA LYS A 319 -26.06 6.60 14.10
C LYS A 319 -25.75 7.21 15.45
N ALA A 320 -25.28 6.41 16.40
CA ALA A 320 -24.95 6.90 17.73
C ALA A 320 -23.87 8.01 17.68
N LEU A 321 -22.81 7.82 16.89
CA LEU A 321 -21.79 8.86 16.72
C LEU A 321 -22.34 10.13 16.06
N ALA A 322 -23.28 10.01 15.13
CA ALA A 322 -23.99 11.15 14.57
C ALA A 322 -24.83 11.89 15.64
N ASP A 323 -25.62 11.16 16.43
CA ASP A 323 -26.40 11.73 17.54
C ASP A 323 -25.53 12.46 18.57
N ALA A 324 -24.28 12.00 18.75
CA ALA A 324 -23.28 12.66 19.57
C ALA A 324 -22.67 13.90 18.91
N LEU A 325 -22.42 13.89 17.60
CA LEU A 325 -21.93 15.06 16.85
C LEU A 325 -22.92 16.23 16.87
N CYS A 326 -24.23 15.97 16.96
CA CYS A 326 -25.24 17.01 17.19
C CYS A 326 -25.08 17.78 18.52
N LYS A 327 -24.28 17.25 19.46
CA LYS A 327 -24.12 17.75 20.84
C LYS A 327 -22.66 18.04 21.22
N ASN A 328 -21.70 17.45 20.52
CA ASN A 328 -20.28 17.70 20.75
C ASN A 328 -19.80 18.87 19.88
N PHE A 329 -19.24 19.89 20.54
CA PHE A 329 -18.72 21.10 19.92
C PHE A 329 -17.20 21.25 20.12
N THR A 330 -16.47 20.14 20.25
CA THR A 330 -15.01 20.14 20.46
C THR A 330 -14.25 19.34 19.42
N LEU A 331 -14.89 18.32 18.83
CA LEU A 331 -14.29 17.49 17.81
C LEU A 331 -14.22 18.27 16.48
N THR A 332 -13.00 18.39 15.94
CA THR A 332 -12.72 19.07 14.67
C THR A 332 -12.30 18.09 13.57
N SER A 333 -11.76 16.93 13.95
CA SER A 333 -11.35 15.86 13.04
C SER A 333 -11.89 14.51 13.47
N LEU A 334 -12.59 13.83 12.55
CA LEU A 334 -13.15 12.50 12.75
C LEU A 334 -12.82 11.58 11.58
N ASP A 335 -12.14 10.46 11.88
CA ASP A 335 -11.83 9.42 10.91
C ASP A 335 -12.72 8.19 11.14
N LEU A 336 -13.66 7.99 10.21
CA LEU A 336 -14.57 6.85 10.17
C LEU A 336 -14.33 5.96 8.94
N GLN A 337 -13.17 6.05 8.26
CA GLN A 337 -12.83 5.19 7.12
C GLN A 337 -13.15 3.71 7.42
N GLU A 338 -13.61 2.94 6.43
CA GLU A 338 -13.80 1.49 6.50
C GLU A 338 -14.72 0.97 7.63
N ASN A 339 -15.55 1.80 8.27
CA ASN A 339 -16.49 1.32 9.29
C ASN A 339 -17.75 0.64 8.75
N ARG A 340 -17.97 0.77 7.43
CA ARG A 340 -19.04 0.13 6.65
C ARG A 340 -20.42 0.42 7.26
N LEU A 341 -20.61 1.71 7.53
CA LEU A 341 -21.78 2.33 8.16
C LEU A 341 -23.08 2.15 7.35
N GLY A 342 -22.99 1.90 6.04
CA GLY A 342 -24.16 1.74 5.17
C GLY A 342 -24.97 3.02 4.98
N SER A 343 -26.04 2.96 4.17
CA SER A 343 -26.91 4.11 3.89
C SER A 343 -27.46 4.77 5.15
N GLU A 344 -27.89 3.97 6.14
CA GLU A 344 -28.49 4.46 7.38
C GLU A 344 -27.50 5.23 8.26
N GLY A 345 -26.25 4.75 8.38
CA GLY A 345 -25.21 5.49 9.08
C GLY A 345 -24.77 6.74 8.32
N GLY A 346 -24.79 6.70 6.99
CA GLY A 346 -24.55 7.87 6.14
C GLY A 346 -25.62 8.95 6.28
N LYS A 347 -26.90 8.53 6.35
CA LYS A 347 -28.04 9.44 6.59
C LYS A 347 -27.94 10.10 7.96
N ALA A 348 -27.71 9.32 9.03
CA ALA A 348 -27.58 9.90 10.36
C ALA A 348 -26.41 10.91 10.44
N LEU A 349 -25.25 10.58 9.87
CA LEU A 349 -24.12 11.51 9.78
C LEU A 349 -24.46 12.79 9.00
N ALA A 350 -25.28 12.69 7.95
CA ALA A 350 -25.77 13.85 7.23
C ALA A 350 -26.70 14.72 8.08
N ASP A 351 -27.67 14.11 8.77
CA ASP A 351 -28.58 14.80 9.68
C ASP A 351 -27.78 15.53 10.79
N ALA A 352 -26.69 14.92 11.29
CA ALA A 352 -25.77 15.56 12.25
C ALA A 352 -24.95 16.72 11.64
N LEU A 353 -24.44 16.58 10.41
CA LEU A 353 -23.71 17.65 9.72
C LEU A 353 -24.57 18.89 9.44
N CYS A 354 -25.91 18.78 9.45
CA CYS A 354 -26.81 19.93 9.39
C CYS A 354 -26.79 20.80 10.66
N THR A 355 -26.26 20.29 11.79
CA THR A 355 -26.25 20.97 13.09
C THR A 355 -24.87 21.08 13.74
N ASN A 356 -23.90 20.27 13.32
CA ASN A 356 -22.52 20.38 13.77
C ASN A 356 -21.73 21.44 12.96
N PHE A 357 -21.23 22.45 13.66
CA PHE A 357 -20.43 23.55 13.10
C PHE A 357 -19.00 23.59 13.68
N THR A 358 -18.43 22.43 14.04
CA THR A 358 -17.05 22.35 14.58
C THR A 358 -16.17 21.40 13.79
N LEU A 359 -16.77 20.40 13.14
CA LEU A 359 -16.06 19.45 12.31
C LEU A 359 -15.62 20.13 11.00
N THR A 360 -14.30 20.12 10.75
CA THR A 360 -13.69 20.71 9.55
C THR A 360 -13.13 19.65 8.59
N SER A 361 -12.83 18.46 9.10
CA SER A 361 -12.30 17.31 8.36
C SER A 361 -13.05 16.03 8.72
N LEU A 362 -13.63 15.37 7.71
CA LEU A 362 -14.36 14.12 7.88
C LEU A 362 -13.95 13.08 6.82
N ASN A 363 -13.34 11.98 7.26
CA ASN A 363 -12.97 10.87 6.40
C ASN A 363 -14.03 9.76 6.50
N LEU A 364 -14.74 9.51 5.40
CA LEU A 364 -15.76 8.46 5.30
C LEU A 364 -15.46 7.44 4.19
N ARG A 365 -14.20 7.30 3.76
CA ARG A 365 -13.81 6.34 2.72
C ARG A 365 -14.26 4.91 3.01
N SER A 366 -14.72 4.17 1.98
CA SER A 366 -15.09 2.75 2.04
C SER A 366 -16.14 2.41 3.13
N ASN A 367 -17.20 3.21 3.22
CA ASN A 367 -18.32 3.03 4.17
C ASN A 367 -19.62 2.48 3.58
N ARG A 368 -19.69 2.27 2.25
CA ARG A 368 -20.82 1.65 1.53
C ARG A 368 -22.14 2.43 1.66
N PHE A 369 -22.08 3.76 1.65
CA PHE A 369 -23.28 4.60 1.77
C PHE A 369 -24.34 4.37 0.68
N GLY A 370 -23.93 3.94 -0.51
CA GLY A 370 -24.83 3.84 -1.65
C GLY A 370 -25.37 5.21 -2.09
N SER A 371 -26.32 5.21 -3.02
CA SER A 371 -26.97 6.44 -3.49
C SER A 371 -27.81 7.13 -2.43
N VAL A 372 -28.42 6.38 -1.51
CA VAL A 372 -29.27 6.93 -0.43
C VAL A 372 -28.44 7.72 0.58
N GLY A 373 -27.35 7.13 1.11
CA GLY A 373 -26.46 7.85 2.01
C GLY A 373 -25.70 8.97 1.31
N GLY A 374 -25.34 8.79 0.02
CA GLY A 374 -24.77 9.85 -0.82
C GLY A 374 -25.67 11.05 -0.98
N LYS A 375 -26.97 10.84 -1.26
CA LYS A 375 -27.96 11.92 -1.35
C LYS A 375 -28.11 12.65 0.00
N ALA A 376 -28.23 11.91 1.09
CA ALA A 376 -28.36 12.53 2.41
C ALA A 376 -27.16 13.44 2.74
N LEU A 377 -25.93 12.94 2.54
CA LEU A 377 -24.71 13.74 2.73
C LEU A 377 -24.66 14.98 1.83
N ALA A 378 -25.19 14.89 0.61
CA ALA A 378 -25.34 16.04 -0.27
C ALA A 378 -26.37 17.07 0.23
N ASP A 379 -27.54 16.61 0.67
CA ASP A 379 -28.56 17.48 1.27
C ASP A 379 -27.98 18.25 2.48
N ALA A 380 -27.15 17.59 3.29
CA ALA A 380 -26.45 18.21 4.42
C ALA A 380 -25.35 19.20 4.03
N LEU A 381 -24.58 18.91 2.97
CA LEU A 381 -23.57 19.85 2.43
C LEU A 381 -24.18 21.17 1.93
N CYS A 382 -25.48 21.19 1.60
CA CYS A 382 -26.17 22.44 1.28
C CYS A 382 -26.28 23.40 2.48
N MET A 383 -26.26 22.85 3.71
CA MET A 383 -26.47 23.61 4.97
C MET A 383 -25.18 23.76 5.77
N ASN A 384 -24.26 22.79 5.72
CA ASN A 384 -23.02 22.84 6.49
C ASN A 384 -22.03 23.89 5.94
N SER A 385 -21.51 24.73 6.82
CA SER A 385 -20.62 25.85 6.51
C SER A 385 -19.22 25.75 7.15
N THR A 386 -18.83 24.58 7.67
CA THR A 386 -17.55 24.41 8.39
C THR A 386 -16.68 23.28 7.85
N LEU A 387 -17.28 22.31 7.16
CA LEU A 387 -16.55 21.22 6.54
C LEU A 387 -15.77 21.74 5.32
N THR A 388 -14.45 21.60 5.36
CA THR A 388 -13.52 22.06 4.32
C THR A 388 -12.93 20.90 3.52
N SER A 389 -12.90 19.71 4.11
CA SER A 389 -12.36 18.47 3.54
C SER A 389 -13.30 17.29 3.81
N LEU A 390 -13.71 16.61 2.73
CA LEU A 390 -14.57 15.43 2.79
C LEU A 390 -14.05 14.32 1.85
N ASP A 391 -13.80 13.14 2.41
CA ASP A 391 -13.46 11.94 1.62
C ASP A 391 -14.65 10.96 1.57
N LEU A 392 -15.19 10.76 0.36
CA LEU A 392 -16.25 9.80 0.04
C LEU A 392 -15.79 8.69 -0.91
N GLN A 393 -14.48 8.47 -1.07
CA GLN A 393 -13.96 7.45 -1.98
C GLN A 393 -14.55 6.05 -1.66
N GLU A 394 -14.81 5.24 -2.69
CA GLU A 394 -15.15 3.82 -2.54
C GLU A 394 -16.50 3.56 -1.79
N ASN A 395 -17.47 4.49 -1.89
CA ASN A 395 -18.76 4.40 -1.19
C ASN A 395 -19.93 3.89 -2.02
N LYS A 396 -19.72 3.59 -3.31
CA LYS A 396 -20.74 3.10 -4.26
C LYS A 396 -21.92 4.06 -4.43
N LEU A 397 -21.66 5.37 -4.47
CA LEU A 397 -22.70 6.41 -4.52
C LEU A 397 -23.61 6.28 -5.75
N GLY A 398 -23.10 5.80 -6.88
CA GLY A 398 -23.88 5.66 -8.12
C GLY A 398 -24.34 7.00 -8.72
N LEU A 399 -25.07 6.94 -9.84
CA LEU A 399 -25.56 8.12 -10.57
C LEU A 399 -26.29 9.10 -9.62
N LYS A 400 -27.38 8.62 -8.99
CA LYS A 400 -28.24 9.41 -8.09
C LYS A 400 -27.51 10.06 -6.91
N GLY A 401 -26.49 9.39 -6.36
CA GLY A 401 -25.67 9.94 -5.29
C GLY A 401 -24.70 11.00 -5.80
N GLY A 402 -24.10 10.79 -6.97
CA GLY A 402 -23.25 11.77 -7.66
C GLY A 402 -23.98 13.04 -8.04
N LYS A 403 -25.17 12.91 -8.65
CA LYS A 403 -26.02 14.05 -9.01
C LYS A 403 -26.44 14.88 -7.80
N ALA A 404 -26.88 14.23 -6.72
CA ALA A 404 -27.22 14.95 -5.49
C ALA A 404 -26.01 15.76 -4.97
N LEU A 405 -24.81 15.15 -4.95
CA LEU A 405 -23.59 15.85 -4.55
C LEU A 405 -23.24 17.02 -5.49
N ALA A 406 -23.48 16.89 -6.80
CA ALA A 406 -23.33 17.99 -7.74
C ALA A 406 -24.34 19.14 -7.46
N ASP A 407 -25.62 18.81 -7.26
CA ASP A 407 -26.65 19.81 -6.90
C ASP A 407 -26.32 20.52 -5.57
N ALA A 408 -25.68 19.82 -4.62
CA ALA A 408 -25.19 20.40 -3.37
C ALA A 408 -23.97 21.30 -3.55
N LEU A 409 -23.01 20.92 -4.41
CA LEU A 409 -21.85 21.74 -4.77
C LEU A 409 -22.25 23.05 -5.47
N CYS A 410 -23.42 23.13 -6.09
CA CYS A 410 -23.97 24.41 -6.59
C CYS A 410 -24.27 25.43 -5.48
N LYS A 411 -24.39 24.99 -4.22
CA LYS A 411 -24.78 25.82 -3.07
C LYS A 411 -23.69 25.92 -2.00
N ASN A 412 -22.91 24.86 -1.80
CA ASN A 412 -21.84 24.86 -0.81
C ASN A 412 -20.68 25.75 -1.26
N SER A 413 -20.22 26.64 -0.38
CA SER A 413 -19.13 27.59 -0.63
C SER A 413 -17.95 27.43 0.34
N THR A 414 -17.83 26.28 1.02
CA THR A 414 -16.86 26.07 2.10
C THR A 414 -15.96 24.85 1.87
N LEU A 415 -16.45 23.86 1.12
CA LEU A 415 -15.69 22.67 0.77
C LEU A 415 -14.62 23.03 -0.26
N THR A 416 -13.36 22.74 0.07
CA THR A 416 -12.19 23.04 -0.76
C THR A 416 -11.58 21.79 -1.40
N PHE A 417 -11.77 20.64 -0.74
CA PHE A 417 -11.33 19.32 -1.17
C PHE A 417 -12.49 18.32 -1.12
N LEU A 418 -12.72 17.63 -2.24
CA LEU A 418 -13.69 16.54 -2.33
C LEU A 418 -13.11 15.34 -3.09
N ASN A 419 -13.16 14.16 -2.46
CA ASN A 419 -12.77 12.89 -3.07
C ASN A 419 -13.99 12.03 -3.38
N LEU A 420 -14.30 11.86 -4.68
CA LEU A 420 -15.39 11.02 -5.18
C LEU A 420 -14.88 9.79 -5.96
N GLY A 421 -13.60 9.44 -5.88
CA GLY A 421 -13.07 8.30 -6.64
C GLY A 421 -13.77 6.96 -6.36
N GLN A 422 -13.84 6.09 -7.36
CA GLN A 422 -14.38 4.72 -7.23
C GLN A 422 -15.84 4.66 -6.72
N ASN A 423 -16.71 5.55 -7.20
CA ASN A 423 -18.11 5.63 -6.81
C ASN A 423 -19.13 5.28 -7.90
N ASN A 424 -18.67 4.99 -9.12
CA ASN A 424 -19.50 4.57 -10.26
C ASN A 424 -20.55 5.62 -10.64
N LEU A 425 -20.09 6.86 -10.88
CA LEU A 425 -20.95 8.01 -11.18
C LEU A 425 -21.51 8.03 -12.61
N GLY A 426 -20.87 7.32 -13.56
CA GLY A 426 -21.48 6.84 -14.81
C GLY A 426 -21.62 7.81 -15.98
N LEU A 427 -22.40 7.34 -16.97
CA LEU A 427 -22.54 7.85 -18.35
C LEU A 427 -23.85 8.63 -18.60
N GLU A 428 -24.64 8.87 -17.55
CA GLU A 428 -25.87 9.66 -17.58
C GLU A 428 -25.87 10.55 -16.32
N GLU A 429 -26.35 11.80 -16.44
CA GLU A 429 -26.30 12.87 -15.41
C GLU A 429 -24.99 13.68 -15.32
N GLU A 430 -24.08 13.53 -16.30
CA GLU A 430 -22.81 14.25 -16.45
C GLU A 430 -22.94 15.80 -16.41
N GLU A 431 -24.03 16.34 -16.99
CA GLU A 431 -24.35 17.77 -16.97
C GLU A 431 -24.52 18.33 -15.55
N ALA A 432 -24.95 17.52 -14.57
CA ALA A 432 -25.15 17.99 -13.22
C ALA A 432 -23.82 18.40 -12.57
N LEU A 433 -22.80 17.55 -12.67
CA LEU A 433 -21.46 17.83 -12.14
C LEU A 433 -20.77 18.98 -12.90
N ALA A 434 -21.02 19.08 -14.20
CA ALA A 434 -20.56 20.22 -15.01
C ALA A 434 -21.21 21.54 -14.55
N ASN A 435 -22.53 21.58 -14.39
CA ASN A 435 -23.28 22.73 -13.89
C ASN A 435 -22.86 23.12 -12.46
N ALA A 436 -22.55 22.13 -11.62
CA ALA A 436 -22.00 22.34 -10.29
C ALA A 436 -20.66 23.05 -10.32
N LEU A 437 -19.72 22.56 -11.15
CA LEU A 437 -18.41 23.21 -11.32
C LEU A 437 -18.52 24.60 -11.97
N CYS A 438 -19.52 24.87 -12.82
CA CYS A 438 -19.78 26.22 -13.33
C CYS A 438 -20.14 27.24 -12.22
N LYS A 439 -20.76 26.77 -11.13
CA LYS A 439 -21.34 27.62 -10.08
C LYS A 439 -20.54 27.64 -8.78
N ASN A 440 -19.83 26.55 -8.48
CA ASN A 440 -19.07 26.44 -7.25
C ASN A 440 -17.84 27.36 -7.27
N THR A 441 -17.64 28.11 -6.18
CA THR A 441 -16.57 29.10 -6.03
C THR A 441 -15.57 28.78 -4.92
N SER A 442 -15.60 27.57 -4.34
CA SER A 442 -14.75 27.18 -3.20
C SER A 442 -13.87 25.96 -3.46
N LEU A 443 -14.31 25.06 -4.34
CA LEU A 443 -13.64 23.80 -4.61
C LEU A 443 -12.39 24.05 -5.44
N THR A 444 -11.23 23.71 -4.87
CA THR A 444 -9.91 23.89 -5.49
C THR A 444 -9.35 22.56 -6.01
N SER A 445 -9.75 21.43 -5.41
CA SER A 445 -9.32 20.09 -5.77
C SER A 445 -10.49 19.11 -5.79
N LEU A 446 -10.66 18.44 -6.94
CA LEU A 446 -11.68 17.42 -7.16
C LEU A 446 -11.06 16.13 -7.71
N ASN A 447 -11.34 15.01 -7.04
CA ASN A 447 -10.93 13.68 -7.49
C ASN A 447 -12.14 12.86 -7.99
N LEU A 448 -12.12 12.49 -9.26
CA LEU A 448 -13.12 11.66 -9.95
C LEU A 448 -12.54 10.35 -10.49
N THR A 449 -11.37 9.89 -10.03
CA THR A 449 -10.71 8.66 -10.52
C THR A 449 -11.66 7.46 -10.54
N ASN A 450 -11.70 6.74 -11.66
CA ASN A 450 -12.43 5.49 -11.86
C ASN A 450 -13.93 5.60 -11.53
N ASN A 451 -14.64 6.45 -12.27
CA ASN A 451 -16.08 6.68 -12.14
C ASN A 451 -16.90 6.40 -13.42
N TYR A 452 -16.26 5.95 -14.50
CA TYR A 452 -16.90 5.60 -15.79
C TYR A 452 -17.66 6.77 -16.45
N LEU A 453 -17.08 7.96 -16.45
CA LEU A 453 -17.69 9.18 -17.00
C LEU A 453 -17.88 9.18 -18.52
N GLY A 454 -17.13 8.38 -19.27
CA GLY A 454 -17.24 8.29 -20.73
C GLY A 454 -16.89 9.59 -21.46
N SER A 455 -17.15 9.61 -22.77
CA SER A 455 -16.76 10.74 -23.62
C SER A 455 -17.67 11.95 -23.53
N GLU A 456 -18.95 11.74 -23.29
CA GLU A 456 -19.89 12.84 -23.05
C GLU A 456 -19.58 13.51 -21.70
N GLY A 457 -19.21 12.75 -20.67
CA GLY A 457 -18.74 13.30 -19.38
C GLY A 457 -17.49 14.16 -19.51
N GLY A 458 -16.59 13.81 -20.42
CA GLY A 458 -15.47 14.68 -20.83
C GLY A 458 -15.92 16.00 -21.48
N VAL A 459 -16.94 15.96 -22.35
CA VAL A 459 -17.53 17.14 -23.00
C VAL A 459 -18.24 18.04 -21.98
N ALA A 460 -19.02 17.46 -21.07
CA ALA A 460 -19.71 18.20 -20.01
C ALA A 460 -18.71 18.89 -19.06
N LEU A 461 -17.71 18.16 -18.57
CA LEU A 461 -16.66 18.73 -17.73
C LEU A 461 -15.85 19.80 -18.46
N ALA A 462 -15.62 19.67 -19.76
CA ALA A 462 -15.00 20.72 -20.57
C ALA A 462 -15.86 22.01 -20.60
N ALA A 463 -17.15 21.90 -20.89
CA ALA A 463 -18.06 23.04 -20.86
C ALA A 463 -18.09 23.75 -19.49
N ALA A 464 -17.87 23.00 -18.40
CA ALA A 464 -17.72 23.56 -17.06
C ALA A 464 -16.38 24.26 -16.82
N LEU A 465 -15.26 23.62 -17.17
CA LEU A 465 -13.92 24.18 -17.05
C LEU A 465 -13.75 25.47 -17.86
N TYR A 466 -14.48 25.63 -18.96
CA TYR A 466 -14.53 26.90 -19.72
C TYR A 466 -15.00 28.09 -18.87
N LYS A 467 -15.85 27.85 -17.85
CA LYS A 467 -16.43 28.89 -16.99
C LYS A 467 -15.88 28.92 -15.56
N ASN A 468 -15.44 27.77 -15.02
CA ASN A 468 -14.95 27.69 -13.65
C ASN A 468 -13.61 28.43 -13.49
N THR A 469 -13.47 29.18 -12.39
CA THR A 469 -12.30 30.02 -12.08
C THR A 469 -11.61 29.65 -10.76
N THR A 470 -11.93 28.50 -10.15
CA THR A 470 -11.48 28.15 -8.79
C THR A 470 -10.78 26.80 -8.70
N LEU A 471 -11.12 25.88 -9.59
CA LEU A 471 -10.54 24.54 -9.62
C LEU A 471 -9.11 24.62 -10.17
N THR A 472 -8.15 24.21 -9.35
CA THR A 472 -6.71 24.19 -9.71
C THR A 472 -6.22 22.78 -10.04
N SER A 473 -6.85 21.76 -9.46
CA SER A 473 -6.49 20.35 -9.63
C SER A 473 -7.72 19.48 -9.93
N LEU A 474 -7.67 18.77 -11.05
CA LEU A 474 -8.71 17.82 -11.47
C LEU A 474 -8.10 16.45 -11.81
N ASN A 475 -8.57 15.39 -11.16
CA ASN A 475 -8.18 14.02 -11.47
C ASN A 475 -9.32 13.25 -12.17
N LEU A 476 -9.11 12.90 -13.45
CA LEU A 476 -10.02 12.12 -14.29
C LEU A 476 -9.46 10.74 -14.66
N GLU A 477 -8.44 10.22 -13.96
CA GLU A 477 -7.85 8.92 -14.24
C GLU A 477 -8.89 7.79 -14.40
N SER A 478 -8.72 6.93 -15.42
CA SER A 478 -9.55 5.74 -15.67
C SER A 478 -11.05 6.01 -15.83
N ASN A 479 -11.43 7.01 -16.64
CA ASN A 479 -12.84 7.39 -16.85
C ASN A 479 -13.39 7.17 -18.27
N TYR A 480 -12.60 6.63 -19.20
CA TYR A 480 -13.02 6.38 -20.60
C TYR A 480 -13.43 7.65 -21.38
N ILE A 481 -12.76 8.78 -21.11
CA ILE A 481 -13.04 10.10 -21.71
C ILE A 481 -12.97 10.11 -23.25
N GLY A 482 -12.18 9.22 -23.87
CA GLY A 482 -12.16 9.05 -25.33
C GLY A 482 -11.65 10.26 -26.12
N SER A 483 -11.61 10.15 -27.44
CA SER A 483 -11.16 11.25 -28.30
C SER A 483 -12.11 12.45 -28.29
N LYS A 484 -13.43 12.23 -28.32
CA LYS A 484 -14.43 13.31 -28.27
C LYS A 484 -14.30 14.15 -27.00
N GLY A 485 -14.22 13.50 -25.84
CA GLY A 485 -14.02 14.19 -24.56
C GLY A 485 -12.66 14.88 -24.47
N GLY A 486 -11.61 14.25 -24.99
CA GLY A 486 -10.27 14.86 -25.10
C GLY A 486 -10.25 16.15 -25.92
N LYS A 487 -10.90 16.15 -27.10
CA LYS A 487 -11.05 17.36 -27.94
C LYS A 487 -11.82 18.48 -27.23
N ALA A 488 -12.91 18.13 -26.53
CA ALA A 488 -13.69 19.12 -25.79
C ALA A 488 -12.89 19.73 -24.64
N LEU A 489 -12.22 18.90 -23.83
CA LEU A 489 -11.33 19.36 -22.76
C LEU A 489 -10.23 20.29 -23.28
N ALA A 490 -9.67 19.99 -24.46
CA ALA A 490 -8.76 20.88 -25.15
C ALA A 490 -9.41 22.25 -25.46
N GLY A 491 -10.57 22.27 -26.11
CA GLY A 491 -11.32 23.51 -26.39
C GLY A 491 -11.65 24.34 -25.13
N ALA A 492 -11.87 23.69 -23.98
CA ALA A 492 -12.06 24.37 -22.70
C ALA A 492 -10.76 24.94 -22.13
N LEU A 493 -9.68 24.16 -22.14
CA LEU A 493 -8.34 24.57 -21.70
C LEU A 493 -7.79 25.74 -22.53
N TYR A 494 -8.24 25.95 -23.77
CA TYR A 494 -7.88 27.13 -24.57
C TYR A 494 -8.33 28.45 -23.92
N LYS A 495 -9.38 28.44 -23.07
CA LYS A 495 -9.88 29.62 -22.34
C LYS A 495 -9.70 29.54 -20.83
N ASN A 496 -9.66 28.36 -20.22
CA ASN A 496 -9.46 28.23 -18.78
C ASN A 496 -8.03 28.70 -18.39
N THR A 497 -7.95 29.57 -17.38
CA THR A 497 -6.69 30.15 -16.88
C THR A 497 -6.38 29.77 -15.42
N THR A 498 -7.10 28.81 -14.84
CA THR A 498 -7.06 28.52 -13.40
C THR A 498 -6.67 27.08 -13.08
N LEU A 499 -6.96 26.14 -13.97
CA LEU A 499 -6.55 24.74 -13.82
C LEU A 499 -5.04 24.64 -14.08
N THR A 500 -4.30 24.21 -13.07
CA THR A 500 -2.83 24.06 -13.10
C THR A 500 -2.40 22.60 -13.25
N SER A 501 -3.26 21.65 -12.88
CA SER A 501 -2.99 20.21 -12.93
C SER A 501 -4.21 19.42 -13.43
N LEU A 502 -4.00 18.65 -14.51
CA LEU A 502 -4.99 17.75 -15.10
C LEU A 502 -4.42 16.34 -15.27
N ASN A 503 -5.06 15.35 -14.62
CA ASN A 503 -4.74 13.94 -14.82
C ASN A 503 -5.76 13.26 -15.74
N LEU A 504 -5.30 12.82 -16.93
CA LEU A 504 -6.07 12.06 -17.92
C LEU A 504 -5.52 10.64 -18.11
N GLU A 505 -4.79 10.06 -17.16
CA GLU A 505 -4.25 8.70 -17.30
C GLU A 505 -5.34 7.64 -17.57
N SER A 506 -5.06 6.73 -18.50
CA SER A 506 -5.92 5.58 -18.84
C SER A 506 -7.33 5.95 -19.33
N ASN A 507 -7.43 6.90 -20.27
CA ASN A 507 -8.71 7.45 -20.73
C ASN A 507 -9.05 7.22 -22.21
N TYR A 508 -8.21 6.52 -22.98
CA TYR A 508 -8.43 6.27 -24.41
C TYR A 508 -8.59 7.54 -25.26
N ILE A 509 -7.90 8.64 -24.90
CA ILE A 509 -7.96 9.93 -25.61
C ILE A 509 -7.64 9.79 -27.12
N GLY A 510 -6.80 8.81 -27.50
CA GLY A 510 -6.53 8.48 -28.89
C GLY A 510 -5.85 9.60 -29.68
N SER A 511 -5.64 9.37 -30.97
CA SER A 511 -4.88 10.30 -31.81
C SER A 511 -5.54 11.68 -31.92
N GLU A 512 -6.80 11.73 -32.36
CA GLU A 512 -7.43 13.03 -32.62
C GLU A 512 -7.64 13.88 -31.36
N GLY A 513 -7.91 13.25 -30.20
CA GLY A 513 -8.01 13.97 -28.92
C GLY A 513 -6.65 14.50 -28.47
N GLY A 514 -5.57 13.73 -28.71
CA GLY A 514 -4.20 14.15 -28.45
C GLY A 514 -3.75 15.32 -29.32
N ILE A 515 -4.12 15.34 -30.61
CA ILE A 515 -3.84 16.46 -31.52
C ILE A 515 -4.52 17.74 -31.01
N SER A 516 -5.82 17.70 -30.67
CA SER A 516 -6.49 18.92 -30.18
C SER A 516 -5.95 19.42 -28.84
N LEU A 517 -5.57 18.50 -27.93
CA LEU A 517 -4.86 18.86 -26.69
C LEU A 517 -3.51 19.53 -26.99
N ALA A 518 -2.78 19.05 -28.01
CA ALA A 518 -1.55 19.69 -28.47
C ALA A 518 -1.78 21.11 -28.98
N ASP A 519 -2.72 21.30 -29.92
CA ASP A 519 -3.03 22.61 -30.49
C ASP A 519 -3.38 23.62 -29.38
N THR A 520 -4.09 23.16 -28.35
CA THR A 520 -4.43 23.94 -27.16
C THR A 520 -3.21 24.28 -26.30
N LEU A 521 -2.25 23.36 -26.13
CA LEU A 521 -1.01 23.66 -25.40
C LEU A 521 -0.23 24.83 -26.07
N CYS A 522 -0.39 25.09 -27.37
CA CYS A 522 0.23 26.26 -27.99
C CYS A 522 -0.30 27.62 -27.46
N SER A 523 -1.40 27.65 -26.70
CA SER A 523 -2.06 28.90 -26.26
C SER A 523 -2.54 28.92 -24.82
N ASN A 524 -2.72 27.77 -24.14
CA ASN A 524 -3.09 27.77 -22.72
C ASN A 524 -1.97 28.36 -21.84
N THR A 525 -2.38 29.17 -20.84
CA THR A 525 -1.46 29.92 -19.97
C THR A 525 -1.46 29.52 -18.49
N SER A 526 -2.12 28.42 -18.11
CA SER A 526 -2.26 28.00 -16.71
C SER A 526 -1.79 26.58 -16.40
N LEU A 527 -1.89 25.67 -17.37
CA LEU A 527 -1.68 24.25 -17.15
C LEU A 527 -0.18 23.96 -17.01
N THR A 528 0.25 23.66 -15.78
CA THR A 528 1.64 23.33 -15.46
C THR A 528 1.90 21.83 -15.39
N SER A 529 0.84 21.00 -15.28
CA SER A 529 0.94 19.54 -15.20
C SER A 529 -0.16 18.84 -15.99
N LEU A 530 0.26 17.95 -16.90
CA LEU A 530 -0.62 17.15 -17.75
C LEU A 530 -0.16 15.68 -17.80
N ASN A 531 -0.99 14.76 -17.30
CA ASN A 531 -0.75 13.33 -17.42
C ASN A 531 -1.61 12.73 -18.54
N LEU A 532 -0.99 12.25 -19.61
CA LEU A 532 -1.60 11.58 -20.76
C LEU A 532 -1.19 10.10 -20.86
N ARG A 533 -0.70 9.49 -19.78
CA ARG A 533 -0.29 8.08 -19.77
C ARG A 533 -1.43 7.13 -20.17
N SER A 534 -1.10 6.05 -20.89
CA SER A 534 -2.04 4.96 -21.25
C SER A 534 -3.26 5.43 -22.09
N ASN A 535 -3.07 6.32 -23.06
CA ASN A 535 -4.15 6.93 -23.83
C ASN A 535 -4.23 6.54 -25.31
N TYR A 536 -3.36 5.64 -25.79
CA TYR A 536 -3.33 5.18 -27.19
C TYR A 536 -3.21 6.34 -28.21
N LEU A 537 -2.45 7.39 -27.87
CA LEU A 537 -2.28 8.58 -28.73
C LEU A 537 -1.80 8.23 -30.15
N GLY A 538 -0.89 7.27 -30.31
CA GLY A 538 -0.30 6.98 -31.61
C GLY A 538 0.59 8.11 -32.16
N LEU A 539 1.20 7.88 -33.33
CA LEU A 539 2.31 8.70 -33.82
C LEU A 539 1.94 10.16 -34.11
N GLY A 540 0.86 10.40 -34.88
CA GLY A 540 0.50 11.75 -35.32
C GLY A 540 0.14 12.70 -34.18
N ALA A 541 -0.50 12.18 -33.13
CA ALA A 541 -0.86 12.98 -31.96
C ALA A 541 0.32 13.26 -31.03
N VAL A 542 1.24 12.31 -30.89
CA VAL A 542 2.50 12.58 -30.18
C VAL A 542 3.31 13.62 -30.96
N TYR A 543 3.44 13.50 -32.28
CA TYR A 543 4.05 14.51 -33.14
C TYR A 543 3.39 15.90 -32.98
N ALA A 544 2.05 15.97 -32.89
CA ALA A 544 1.36 17.22 -32.59
C ALA A 544 1.71 17.77 -31.18
N VAL A 545 1.60 16.95 -30.11
CA VAL A 545 1.96 17.37 -28.73
C VAL A 545 3.38 17.90 -28.67
N VAL A 546 4.29 17.23 -29.36
CA VAL A 546 5.70 17.59 -29.52
C VAL A 546 5.87 18.93 -30.22
N ASN A 547 5.24 19.15 -31.37
CA ASN A 547 5.24 20.45 -32.04
C ASN A 547 4.66 21.57 -31.16
N ALA A 548 3.64 21.28 -30.35
CA ALA A 548 3.07 22.25 -29.43
C ALA A 548 4.05 22.67 -28.33
N LEU A 549 4.96 21.80 -27.90
CA LEU A 549 6.05 22.17 -26.99
C LEU A 549 7.00 23.21 -27.60
N TYR A 550 7.10 23.37 -28.92
CA TYR A 550 7.88 24.46 -29.50
C TYR A 550 7.33 25.85 -29.11
N ARG A 551 6.01 25.96 -28.87
CA ARG A 551 5.32 27.22 -28.56
C ARG A 551 4.85 27.32 -27.11
N ASN A 552 4.61 26.20 -26.43
CA ASN A 552 4.17 26.20 -25.04
C ASN A 552 5.31 26.61 -24.09
N THR A 553 5.09 27.68 -23.35
CA THR A 553 6.04 28.27 -22.39
C THR A 553 5.67 28.01 -20.93
N ILE A 554 4.66 27.18 -20.63
CA ILE A 554 4.02 27.15 -19.31
C ILE A 554 3.86 25.74 -18.71
N LEU A 555 3.59 24.71 -19.51
CA LEU A 555 3.56 23.32 -19.08
C LEU A 555 4.93 22.90 -18.55
N LYS A 556 4.96 22.27 -17.37
CA LYS A 556 6.19 21.91 -16.64
C LYS A 556 6.23 20.43 -16.24
N ASN A 557 5.13 19.68 -16.38
CA ASN A 557 5.10 18.22 -16.21
C ASN A 557 4.25 17.61 -17.33
N LEU A 558 4.77 16.59 -18.02
CA LEU A 558 4.11 15.90 -19.12
C LEU A 558 4.39 14.38 -19.07
N ASP A 559 3.35 13.56 -19.02
CA ASP A 559 3.47 12.10 -19.05
C ASP A 559 2.82 11.51 -20.31
N LEU A 560 3.61 10.87 -21.17
CA LEU A 560 3.19 10.29 -22.45
C LEU A 560 3.42 8.77 -22.54
N ARG A 561 3.74 8.09 -21.43
CA ARG A 561 4.02 6.64 -21.43
C ARG A 561 2.80 5.80 -21.83
N ASN A 562 3.01 4.59 -22.33
CA ASN A 562 1.97 3.64 -22.76
C ASN A 562 1.05 4.21 -23.87
N ASN A 563 1.60 4.93 -24.84
CA ASN A 563 0.87 5.55 -25.96
C ASN A 563 1.23 5.03 -27.36
N ILE A 564 2.20 4.10 -27.46
CA ILE A 564 2.62 3.36 -28.65
C ILE A 564 2.93 4.26 -29.86
N PHE A 565 4.17 4.71 -29.98
CA PHE A 565 4.66 5.45 -31.16
C PHE A 565 6.11 5.11 -31.51
N TYR A 566 6.44 5.21 -32.80
CA TYR A 566 7.79 5.00 -33.34
C TYR A 566 8.16 6.20 -34.22
N GLY A 567 9.13 7.01 -33.76
CA GLY A 567 9.56 8.24 -34.45
C GLY A 567 10.26 9.15 -33.44
N GLY A 568 11.59 9.21 -33.48
CA GLY A 568 12.39 9.94 -32.50
C GLY A 568 12.96 11.27 -33.00
N TYR A 569 13.05 11.47 -34.32
CA TYR A 569 13.75 12.60 -34.92
C TYR A 569 13.01 13.94 -34.72
N GLU A 570 11.69 13.94 -34.94
CA GLU A 570 10.84 15.12 -34.76
C GLU A 570 10.68 15.45 -33.26
N LEU A 571 10.67 14.40 -32.41
CA LEU A 571 10.73 14.53 -30.96
C LEU A 571 12.08 15.12 -30.49
N LEU A 572 13.20 14.88 -31.19
CA LEU A 572 14.43 15.63 -30.94
C LEU A 572 14.20 17.12 -31.16
N GLU A 573 13.79 17.51 -32.37
CA GLU A 573 13.86 18.91 -32.79
C GLU A 573 13.01 19.83 -31.90
N ALA A 574 11.80 19.41 -31.53
CA ALA A 574 10.97 20.21 -30.63
C ALA A 574 11.49 20.23 -29.19
N LEU A 575 12.04 19.12 -28.68
CA LEU A 575 12.69 19.12 -27.36
C LEU A 575 13.93 20.01 -27.36
N CYS A 576 14.77 20.02 -28.40
CA CYS A 576 15.93 20.92 -28.50
C CYS A 576 15.57 22.39 -28.30
N LYS A 577 14.34 22.78 -28.69
CA LYS A 577 13.89 24.18 -28.74
C LYS A 577 12.92 24.55 -27.62
N ASN A 578 12.28 23.59 -26.95
CA ASN A 578 11.45 23.87 -25.77
C ASN A 578 12.33 24.23 -24.57
N THR A 579 12.06 25.38 -23.95
CA THR A 579 12.86 25.97 -22.87
C THR A 579 12.21 25.92 -21.49
N ILE A 580 11.05 25.26 -21.31
CA ILE A 580 10.27 25.37 -20.06
C ILE A 580 9.59 24.06 -19.62
N LEU A 581 9.26 23.13 -20.53
CA LEU A 581 8.80 21.80 -20.13
C LEU A 581 9.90 21.10 -19.36
N LYS A 582 9.50 20.51 -18.24
CA LYS A 582 10.42 20.08 -17.20
C LYS A 582 10.35 18.58 -16.95
N ASN A 583 9.23 18.03 -16.50
CA ASN A 583 9.15 16.63 -16.12
C ASN A 583 8.44 15.76 -17.18
N LEU A 584 9.21 15.24 -18.15
CA LEU A 584 8.79 14.52 -19.36
C LEU A 584 8.91 12.98 -19.22
N LYS A 585 7.99 12.19 -19.78
CA LYS A 585 8.00 10.71 -19.65
C LYS A 585 7.46 10.05 -20.94
N ILE A 586 8.18 9.14 -21.61
CA ILE A 586 7.90 8.76 -23.03
C ILE A 586 8.05 7.26 -23.39
N GLU A 587 7.84 6.90 -24.67
CA GLU A 587 7.68 5.52 -25.13
C GLU A 587 8.92 4.78 -25.70
N LYS A 588 9.83 5.39 -26.48
CA LYS A 588 11.08 4.74 -26.98
C LYS A 588 12.24 5.74 -27.05
N GLY A 589 13.47 5.31 -26.72
CA GLY A 589 14.59 6.21 -26.46
C GLY A 589 15.67 6.34 -27.54
N ASP A 590 15.96 5.32 -28.36
CA ASP A 590 17.23 5.20 -29.11
C ASP A 590 17.56 6.45 -29.97
N ALA A 591 16.62 6.89 -30.81
CA ALA A 591 16.77 8.12 -31.61
C ALA A 591 16.57 9.41 -30.78
N LEU A 592 15.90 9.32 -29.62
CA LEU A 592 15.59 10.44 -28.73
C LEU A 592 16.80 10.88 -27.89
N VAL A 593 17.70 9.95 -27.55
CA VAL A 593 18.90 10.27 -26.75
C VAL A 593 19.73 11.39 -27.42
N ASN A 594 19.94 11.30 -28.73
CA ASN A 594 20.90 12.10 -29.51
C ASN A 594 20.72 13.63 -29.48
N SER A 595 19.56 14.17 -29.08
CA SER A 595 19.43 15.60 -28.80
C SER A 595 18.39 15.92 -27.71
N ILE A 596 18.08 14.97 -26.82
CA ILE A 596 17.89 15.34 -25.40
C ILE A 596 19.07 16.24 -24.98
N CYS A 597 20.29 15.95 -25.47
CA CYS A 597 21.52 16.75 -25.35
C CYS A 597 21.40 18.27 -25.61
N LYS A 598 20.33 18.74 -26.28
CA LYS A 598 20.16 20.16 -26.63
C LYS A 598 19.05 20.86 -25.85
N ASN A 599 18.18 20.12 -25.14
CA ASN A 599 17.19 20.74 -24.27
C ASN A 599 17.87 21.13 -22.95
N VAL A 600 18.21 22.41 -22.80
CA VAL A 600 18.88 22.92 -21.58
C VAL A 600 17.93 23.11 -20.39
N THR A 601 16.70 22.59 -20.43
CA THR A 601 15.61 23.02 -19.51
C THR A 601 14.74 21.92 -18.89
N LEU A 602 14.75 20.69 -19.41
CA LEU A 602 14.10 19.52 -18.79
C LEU A 602 14.62 19.30 -17.35
N THR A 603 13.75 18.87 -16.42
CA THR A 603 14.11 18.45 -15.04
C THR A 603 13.74 17.00 -14.71
N SER A 604 12.95 16.29 -15.51
CA SER A 604 12.76 14.84 -15.35
C SER A 604 12.52 14.16 -16.69
N LEU A 605 12.99 12.92 -16.84
CA LEU A 605 12.94 12.12 -18.06
C LEU A 605 12.72 10.63 -17.73
N ASP A 606 11.64 10.01 -18.22
CA ASP A 606 11.40 8.56 -18.06
C ASP A 606 11.50 7.81 -19.40
N LEU A 607 12.46 6.87 -19.44
CA LEU A 607 12.87 5.98 -20.52
C LEU A 607 12.83 4.48 -20.08
N ARG A 608 11.88 4.10 -19.23
CA ARG A 608 11.65 2.72 -18.76
C ARG A 608 11.26 1.74 -19.88
N SER A 609 11.88 0.56 -19.89
CA SER A 609 11.58 -0.66 -20.68
C SER A 609 11.70 -0.54 -22.20
N LYS A 610 12.84 -0.06 -22.73
CA LYS A 610 13.02 0.15 -24.20
C LYS A 610 13.95 -0.85 -24.88
N GLY A 611 14.85 -1.47 -24.13
CA GLY A 611 16.01 -2.16 -24.68
C GLY A 611 17.11 -1.21 -25.20
N LEU A 612 17.36 -0.09 -24.52
CA LEU A 612 18.56 0.74 -24.76
C LEU A 612 19.82 -0.10 -24.55
N GLY A 613 20.79 -0.01 -25.46
CA GLY A 613 22.07 -0.72 -25.39
C GLY A 613 23.23 0.12 -24.83
N PRO A 614 24.45 -0.43 -24.77
CA PRO A 614 25.61 0.28 -24.24
C PRO A 614 25.98 1.56 -25.00
N ASN A 615 25.71 1.60 -26.31
CA ASN A 615 25.94 2.79 -27.12
C ASN A 615 24.92 3.89 -26.81
N ASP A 616 23.64 3.57 -26.59
CA ASP A 616 22.64 4.54 -26.15
C ASP A 616 22.99 5.13 -24.78
N GLY A 617 23.59 4.33 -23.89
CA GLY A 617 24.16 4.79 -22.62
C GLY A 617 25.29 5.82 -22.78
N LYS A 618 26.13 5.67 -23.83
CA LYS A 618 27.18 6.65 -24.18
C LYS A 618 26.58 7.96 -24.70
N ILE A 619 25.57 7.89 -25.57
CA ILE A 619 24.91 9.10 -26.08
C ILE A 619 24.13 9.79 -24.94
N LEU A 620 23.55 9.04 -23.98
CA LEU A 620 22.91 9.62 -22.78
C LEU A 620 23.93 10.31 -21.88
N ALA A 621 25.14 9.75 -21.78
CA ALA A 621 26.24 10.37 -21.06
C ALA A 621 26.65 11.70 -21.72
N ASP A 622 26.79 11.72 -23.05
CA ASP A 622 27.08 12.93 -23.80
C ASP A 622 25.97 13.99 -23.67
N ALA A 623 24.71 13.54 -23.60
CA ALA A 623 23.56 14.40 -23.32
C ALA A 623 23.67 15.07 -21.94
N LEU A 624 24.00 14.30 -20.91
CA LEU A 624 24.12 14.75 -19.53
C LEU A 624 25.26 15.76 -19.31
N TYR A 625 26.27 15.84 -20.19
CA TYR A 625 27.25 16.94 -20.14
C TYR A 625 26.67 18.29 -20.57
N MET A 626 25.69 18.28 -21.48
CA MET A 626 25.15 19.50 -22.11
C MET A 626 23.90 20.03 -21.42
N ILE A 627 23.14 19.16 -20.73
CA ILE A 627 21.86 19.52 -20.10
C ILE A 627 22.09 19.98 -18.66
N THR A 628 22.06 21.30 -18.47
CA THR A 628 22.33 22.00 -17.20
C THR A 628 21.12 22.11 -16.26
N THR A 629 20.07 21.30 -16.45
CA THR A 629 18.82 21.34 -15.65
C THR A 629 18.16 20.01 -15.34
N LEU A 630 18.58 18.88 -15.93
CA LEU A 630 17.88 17.60 -15.78
C LEU A 630 18.07 17.07 -14.37
N THR A 631 17.02 17.07 -13.53
CA THR A 631 17.03 16.58 -12.15
C THR A 631 16.52 15.14 -11.99
N SER A 632 16.06 14.45 -13.04
CA SER A 632 15.56 13.08 -12.90
C SER A 632 15.63 12.32 -14.23
N LEU A 633 16.02 11.05 -14.15
CA LEU A 633 16.16 10.12 -15.26
C LEU A 633 15.67 8.74 -14.81
N ASP A 634 14.93 8.03 -15.65
CA ASP A 634 14.53 6.64 -15.41
C ASP A 634 14.85 5.79 -16.64
N LEU A 635 15.62 4.72 -16.43
CA LEU A 635 16.17 3.83 -17.44
C LEU A 635 15.91 2.36 -17.07
N GLN A 636 14.96 2.07 -16.18
CA GLN A 636 14.66 0.69 -15.77
C GLN A 636 14.41 -0.25 -16.96
N GLU A 637 14.82 -1.52 -16.86
CA GLU A 637 14.52 -2.61 -17.80
C GLU A 637 15.08 -2.35 -19.22
N ASN A 638 16.36 -2.01 -19.28
CA ASN A 638 17.12 -1.80 -20.52
C ASN A 638 18.34 -2.75 -20.55
N ARG A 639 19.27 -2.58 -21.49
CA ARG A 639 20.45 -3.44 -21.70
C ARG A 639 21.74 -2.62 -21.81
N LEU A 640 21.87 -1.60 -20.95
CA LEU A 640 23.01 -0.68 -20.97
C LEU A 640 24.35 -1.37 -20.72
N GLY A 641 24.36 -2.46 -19.95
CA GLY A 641 25.57 -3.22 -19.63
C GLY A 641 26.62 -2.41 -18.86
N SER A 642 27.78 -3.02 -18.61
CA SER A 642 28.88 -2.35 -17.89
C SER A 642 29.41 -1.12 -18.63
N GLU A 643 29.46 -1.15 -19.96
CA GLU A 643 29.98 -0.04 -20.80
C GLU A 643 29.02 1.16 -20.87
N GLY A 644 27.70 0.94 -20.92
CA GLY A 644 26.72 2.01 -20.78
C GLY A 644 26.69 2.58 -19.36
N GLY A 645 26.86 1.71 -18.35
CA GLY A 645 27.03 2.11 -16.95
C GLY A 645 28.25 3.00 -16.71
N LYS A 646 29.41 2.65 -17.28
CA LYS A 646 30.64 3.46 -17.23
C LYS A 646 30.45 4.84 -17.87
N ALA A 647 29.83 4.89 -19.05
CA ALA A 647 29.62 6.17 -19.71
C ALA A 647 28.69 7.08 -18.90
N LEU A 648 27.56 6.56 -18.41
CA LEU A 648 26.66 7.31 -17.52
C LEU A 648 27.38 7.74 -16.23
N ALA A 649 28.27 6.92 -15.69
CA ALA A 649 29.12 7.27 -14.57
C ALA A 649 30.06 8.46 -14.88
N ASP A 650 30.78 8.43 -16.00
CA ASP A 650 31.64 9.55 -16.42
C ASP A 650 30.84 10.85 -16.61
N ALA A 651 29.61 10.74 -17.12
CA ALA A 651 28.71 11.89 -17.22
C ALA A 651 28.22 12.41 -15.88
N LEU A 652 27.81 11.52 -14.96
CA LEU A 652 27.43 11.88 -13.59
C LEU A 652 28.56 12.62 -12.85
N CYS A 653 29.84 12.33 -13.17
CA CYS A 653 30.98 13.04 -12.59
C CYS A 653 31.02 14.54 -12.92
N LYS A 654 30.36 14.98 -14.02
CA LYS A 654 30.34 16.39 -14.46
C LYS A 654 28.94 16.99 -14.49
N ASN A 655 27.89 16.18 -14.62
CA ASN A 655 26.52 16.64 -14.55
C ASN A 655 26.20 17.14 -13.12
N SER A 656 25.78 18.39 -13.04
CA SER A 656 25.57 19.13 -11.79
C SER A 656 24.10 19.43 -11.50
N THR A 657 23.17 18.62 -12.04
CA THR A 657 21.73 18.78 -11.75
C THR A 657 20.95 17.49 -11.52
N LEU A 658 21.41 16.32 -11.99
CA LEU A 658 20.63 15.08 -11.91
C LEU A 658 20.41 14.63 -10.46
N THR A 659 19.18 14.76 -9.96
CA THR A 659 18.75 14.32 -8.63
C THR A 659 18.01 12.98 -8.61
N SER A 660 17.76 12.30 -9.73
CA SER A 660 17.20 10.94 -9.73
C SER A 660 17.67 10.15 -10.93
N LEU A 661 17.96 8.86 -10.77
CA LEU A 661 18.44 7.96 -11.81
C LEU A 661 17.97 6.52 -11.53
N ASN A 662 16.89 6.07 -12.13
CA ASN A 662 16.55 4.65 -12.07
C ASN A 662 17.30 3.89 -13.17
N LEU A 663 18.00 2.82 -12.80
CA LEU A 663 18.81 1.94 -13.62
C LEU A 663 18.50 0.46 -13.33
N ARG A 664 17.35 0.14 -12.73
CA ARG A 664 16.95 -1.24 -12.41
C ARG A 664 17.01 -2.13 -13.65
N GLU A 665 17.48 -3.38 -13.53
CA GLU A 665 17.40 -4.41 -14.57
C GLU A 665 18.06 -3.94 -15.90
N ASN A 666 19.36 -3.62 -15.83
CA ASN A 666 20.19 -3.08 -16.92
C ASN A 666 21.47 -3.86 -17.22
N GLU A 667 21.70 -4.99 -16.55
CA GLU A 667 22.87 -5.87 -16.75
C GLU A 667 24.23 -5.17 -16.50
N LEU A 668 24.26 -4.13 -15.64
CA LEU A 668 25.45 -3.30 -15.40
C LEU A 668 26.68 -4.09 -14.89
N GLY A 669 26.45 -5.17 -14.14
CA GLY A 669 27.51 -6.00 -13.55
C GLY A 669 28.36 -5.28 -12.50
N SER A 670 29.43 -5.94 -12.04
CA SER A 670 30.37 -5.39 -11.07
C SER A 670 31.09 -4.14 -11.58
N GLU A 671 31.57 -4.16 -12.82
CA GLU A 671 32.31 -3.05 -13.44
C GLU A 671 31.44 -1.81 -13.66
N GLY A 672 30.20 -1.96 -14.13
CA GLY A 672 29.26 -0.84 -14.25
C GLY A 672 28.83 -0.31 -12.88
N GLY A 673 28.64 -1.21 -11.90
CA GLY A 673 28.38 -0.85 -10.51
C GLY A 673 29.51 -0.06 -9.86
N LYS A 674 30.76 -0.47 -10.08
CA LYS A 674 31.96 0.20 -9.59
C LYS A 674 32.18 1.55 -10.27
N ALA A 675 31.95 1.65 -11.58
CA ALA A 675 32.03 2.94 -12.26
C ALA A 675 30.98 3.92 -11.73
N LEU A 676 29.72 3.49 -11.59
CA LEU A 676 28.65 4.31 -10.98
C LEU A 676 28.96 4.67 -9.53
N ALA A 677 29.62 3.77 -8.78
CA ALA A 677 30.15 4.08 -7.46
C ALA A 677 31.20 5.20 -7.52
N ASP A 678 32.23 5.08 -8.35
CA ASP A 678 33.27 6.08 -8.53
C ASP A 678 32.72 7.44 -9.02
N ALA A 679 31.62 7.41 -9.77
CA ALA A 679 30.89 8.61 -10.17
C ALA A 679 30.04 9.24 -9.05
N LEU A 680 29.36 8.43 -8.23
CA LEU A 680 28.67 8.91 -7.03
C LEU A 680 29.64 9.59 -6.05
N CYS A 681 30.93 9.21 -6.06
CA CYS A 681 31.97 9.89 -5.28
C CYS A 681 32.20 11.36 -5.71
N LYS A 682 31.85 11.71 -6.95
CA LYS A 682 32.14 13.00 -7.61
C LYS A 682 30.86 13.81 -7.89
N ASN A 683 29.75 13.12 -8.16
CA ASN A 683 28.46 13.74 -8.40
C ASN A 683 27.93 14.44 -7.14
N SER A 684 27.52 15.70 -7.32
CA SER A 684 27.08 16.59 -6.25
C SER A 684 25.55 16.72 -6.13
N THR A 685 24.77 15.88 -6.83
CA THR A 685 23.33 16.16 -7.06
C THR A 685 22.37 14.98 -6.92
N LEU A 686 22.79 13.72 -7.09
CA LEU A 686 21.87 12.59 -7.19
C LEU A 686 21.16 12.27 -5.86
N THR A 687 19.83 12.42 -5.80
CA THR A 687 18.97 12.13 -4.64
C THR A 687 18.12 10.87 -4.76
N SER A 688 18.16 10.13 -5.88
CA SER A 688 17.43 8.86 -6.04
C SER A 688 18.15 7.95 -7.03
N LEU A 689 18.32 6.66 -6.71
CA LEU A 689 19.01 5.70 -7.56
C LEU A 689 18.42 4.28 -7.41
N ASP A 690 17.76 3.75 -8.43
CA ASP A 690 17.38 2.33 -8.47
C ASP A 690 18.44 1.56 -9.26
N LEU A 691 18.97 0.50 -8.67
CA LEU A 691 19.97 -0.39 -9.24
C LEU A 691 19.58 -1.86 -9.03
N GLY A 692 18.33 -2.18 -8.69
CA GLY A 692 17.87 -3.56 -8.54
C GLY A 692 18.12 -4.41 -9.79
N ARG A 693 18.37 -5.71 -9.65
CA ARG A 693 18.55 -6.69 -10.74
C ARG A 693 19.69 -6.37 -11.73
N ASN A 694 20.79 -5.78 -11.27
CA ASN A 694 21.97 -5.48 -12.07
C ASN A 694 23.17 -6.43 -11.87
N ASN A 695 23.05 -7.42 -10.98
CA ASN A 695 24.10 -8.42 -10.73
C ASN A 695 25.43 -7.76 -10.31
N LEU A 696 25.36 -6.78 -9.41
CA LEU A 696 26.51 -6.02 -8.93
C LEU A 696 27.52 -6.88 -8.14
N GLY A 697 27.06 -7.95 -7.49
CA GLY A 697 27.90 -8.88 -6.73
C GLY A 697 28.57 -8.23 -5.51
N SER A 698 29.81 -8.67 -5.19
CA SER A 698 30.61 -8.14 -4.08
C SER A 698 31.05 -6.69 -4.27
N GLU A 699 31.15 -6.21 -5.51
CA GLU A 699 31.54 -4.82 -5.82
C GLU A 699 30.45 -3.79 -5.47
N VAL A 700 29.30 -4.23 -4.93
CA VAL A 700 28.44 -3.33 -4.14
C VAL A 700 29.20 -2.70 -2.96
N LYS A 701 30.32 -3.27 -2.51
CA LYS A 701 31.22 -2.61 -1.55
C LYS A 701 31.72 -1.26 -2.07
N ALA A 702 32.12 -1.17 -3.35
CA ALA A 702 32.52 0.10 -3.96
C ALA A 702 31.36 1.10 -3.95
N LEU A 703 30.13 0.64 -4.28
CA LEU A 703 28.91 1.45 -4.24
C LEU A 703 28.54 1.91 -2.82
N ALA A 704 28.70 1.03 -1.84
CA ALA A 704 28.50 1.34 -0.43
C ALA A 704 29.54 2.36 0.07
N ASP A 705 30.80 2.18 -0.30
CA ASP A 705 31.88 3.15 -0.04
C ASP A 705 31.64 4.47 -0.79
N ALA A 706 30.97 4.45 -1.95
CA ALA A 706 30.53 5.66 -2.65
C ALA A 706 29.45 6.41 -1.86
N LEU A 707 28.55 5.71 -1.18
CA LEU A 707 27.63 6.29 -0.20
C LEU A 707 28.29 6.51 1.19
N CYS A 708 29.62 6.30 1.29
CA CYS A 708 30.51 6.86 2.32
C CYS A 708 31.31 8.08 1.81
N LYS A 709 30.94 8.65 0.64
CA LYS A 709 31.59 9.81 0.00
C LYS A 709 30.52 10.83 -0.46
N ASN A 710 29.46 10.35 -1.12
CA ASN A 710 28.26 11.09 -1.46
C ASN A 710 27.37 11.38 -0.23
N SER A 711 26.69 12.53 -0.24
CA SER A 711 25.74 12.96 0.80
C SER A 711 24.32 13.22 0.28
N THR A 712 24.05 13.06 -1.02
CA THR A 712 22.81 13.52 -1.67
C THR A 712 21.72 12.46 -1.79
N LEU A 713 22.07 11.17 -1.85
CA LEU A 713 21.14 10.10 -2.22
C LEU A 713 20.03 9.82 -1.16
N THR A 714 18.76 10.04 -1.50
CA THR A 714 17.56 9.85 -0.63
C THR A 714 16.68 8.65 -0.94
N TYR A 715 16.73 8.09 -2.15
CA TYR A 715 16.09 6.82 -2.49
C TYR A 715 17.13 5.89 -3.08
N LEU A 716 17.13 4.64 -2.63
CA LEU A 716 17.95 3.59 -3.21
C LEU A 716 17.13 2.32 -3.35
N ASN A 717 17.28 1.63 -4.47
CA ASN A 717 16.72 0.29 -4.63
C ASN A 717 17.79 -0.63 -5.18
N LEU A 718 17.98 -1.77 -4.54
CA LEU A 718 19.07 -2.70 -4.79
C LEU A 718 18.56 -4.15 -4.78
N TYR A 719 17.25 -4.33 -4.97
CA TYR A 719 16.58 -5.63 -5.03
C TYR A 719 17.31 -6.62 -5.95
N CYS A 720 17.59 -7.84 -5.49
CA CYS A 720 18.07 -8.93 -6.34
C CYS A 720 19.41 -8.66 -7.07
N ASN A 721 20.45 -8.24 -6.35
CA ASN A 721 21.79 -7.97 -6.87
C ASN A 721 22.89 -8.96 -6.45
N LYS A 722 22.54 -10.03 -5.71
CA LYS A 722 23.44 -11.11 -5.25
C LYS A 722 24.60 -10.60 -4.38
N PHE A 723 24.26 -9.79 -3.38
CA PHE A 723 25.23 -9.27 -2.41
C PHE A 723 25.82 -10.34 -1.49
N GLY A 724 25.01 -11.35 -1.13
CA GLY A 724 25.35 -12.30 -0.07
C GLY A 724 25.61 -11.58 1.25
N SER A 725 26.44 -12.20 2.08
CA SER A 725 26.91 -11.59 3.33
C SER A 725 27.68 -10.30 3.04
N GLU A 726 28.83 -10.34 2.36
CA GLU A 726 29.76 -9.21 2.32
C GLU A 726 29.22 -7.93 1.65
N GLY A 727 28.20 -8.03 0.79
CA GLY A 727 27.48 -6.86 0.25
C GLY A 727 26.29 -6.39 1.10
N GLY A 728 25.54 -7.30 1.74
CA GLY A 728 24.55 -6.95 2.76
C GLY A 728 25.23 -6.22 3.92
N LYS A 729 26.37 -6.75 4.33
CA LYS A 729 27.35 -6.18 5.22
C LYS A 729 27.89 -4.81 4.82
N ALA A 730 27.88 -4.45 3.53
CA ALA A 730 28.30 -3.13 3.05
C ALA A 730 27.13 -2.13 2.97
N MET A 731 25.93 -2.59 2.59
CA MET A 731 24.69 -1.78 2.55
C MET A 731 24.17 -1.43 3.93
N ALA A 732 24.36 -2.35 4.85
CA ALA A 732 24.46 -2.09 6.27
C ALA A 732 25.33 -0.85 6.54
N ASN A 733 26.59 -0.88 6.12
CA ASN A 733 27.51 0.26 6.22
C ASN A 733 27.03 1.52 5.44
N VAL A 734 25.95 1.48 4.67
CA VAL A 734 25.28 2.65 4.07
C VAL A 734 24.13 3.20 4.90
N LEU A 735 23.25 2.38 5.50
CA LEU A 735 22.24 2.88 6.45
C LEU A 735 22.81 3.15 7.85
N CYS A 736 24.01 2.63 8.10
CA CYS A 736 25.01 3.28 8.94
C CYS A 736 25.20 4.74 8.45
N LYS A 737 25.81 4.96 7.28
CA LYS A 737 26.56 6.18 6.96
C LYS A 737 25.90 7.33 6.21
N ASN A 738 24.96 7.09 5.31
CA ASN A 738 24.45 8.14 4.44
C ASN A 738 23.32 8.93 5.15
N SER A 739 23.39 10.25 5.12
CA SER A 739 22.50 11.15 5.88
C SER A 739 21.14 11.44 5.23
N THR A 740 20.87 10.82 4.08
CA THR A 740 19.80 11.22 3.18
C THR A 740 18.83 10.08 2.82
N LEU A 741 19.26 8.81 2.82
CA LEU A 741 18.44 7.67 2.40
C LEU A 741 17.17 7.48 3.25
N THR A 742 16.04 7.75 2.62
CA THR A 742 14.67 7.61 3.13
C THR A 742 13.92 6.39 2.62
N SER A 743 14.44 5.68 1.61
CA SER A 743 13.84 4.43 1.12
C SER A 743 14.94 3.52 0.64
N LEU A 744 14.91 2.26 1.07
CA LEU A 744 15.89 1.26 0.68
C LEU A 744 15.27 -0.12 0.42
N ASP A 745 15.44 -0.63 -0.79
CA ASP A 745 15.05 -2.00 -1.14
C ASP A 745 16.29 -2.90 -1.20
N LEU A 746 16.31 -3.94 -0.36
CA LEU A 746 17.34 -4.98 -0.32
C LEU A 746 16.74 -6.38 -0.43
N GLY A 747 15.51 -6.51 -0.95
CA GLY A 747 14.86 -7.80 -1.10
C GLY A 747 15.67 -8.73 -2.01
N ARG A 748 15.65 -10.04 -1.72
CA ARG A 748 16.30 -11.06 -2.54
C ARG A 748 17.82 -10.89 -2.73
N ASN A 749 18.54 -10.49 -1.68
CA ASN A 749 20.00 -10.29 -1.73
C ASN A 749 20.83 -11.37 -1.00
N ASN A 750 20.19 -12.46 -0.58
CA ASN A 750 20.78 -13.54 0.23
C ASN A 750 21.31 -13.07 1.59
N LEU A 751 20.55 -12.18 2.24
CA LEU A 751 20.84 -11.68 3.58
C LEU A 751 20.45 -12.77 4.61
N GLY A 752 21.38 -13.19 5.46
CA GLY A 752 21.13 -14.16 6.53
C GLY A 752 20.51 -13.51 7.76
N SER A 753 20.40 -14.25 8.86
CA SER A 753 20.12 -13.65 10.17
C SER A 753 21.23 -12.69 10.59
N GLU A 754 22.44 -13.04 10.16
CA GLU A 754 23.71 -12.33 10.10
C GLU A 754 23.57 -10.93 9.47
N GLU A 755 22.72 -10.76 8.46
CA GLU A 755 22.52 -9.49 7.76
C GLU A 755 21.12 -8.88 7.91
N GLY A 756 20.14 -9.62 8.44
CA GLY A 756 19.06 -9.01 9.22
C GLY A 756 19.68 -8.24 10.39
N LYS A 757 20.68 -8.85 11.02
CA LYS A 757 21.66 -8.25 11.92
C LYS A 757 22.77 -7.48 11.19
N ALA A 758 22.38 -6.85 10.08
CA ALA A 758 23.08 -5.78 9.39
C ALA A 758 22.11 -4.77 8.72
N LEU A 759 20.79 -5.03 8.67
CA LEU A 759 19.83 -4.22 7.87
C LEU A 759 18.42 -4.07 8.50
N ALA A 760 18.17 -4.67 9.66
CA ALA A 760 16.88 -4.63 10.35
C ALA A 760 16.56 -3.33 11.09
N ASP A 761 17.58 -2.65 11.62
CA ASP A 761 17.46 -1.57 12.60
C ASP A 761 17.96 -0.22 12.08
N ALA A 762 17.79 -0.01 10.77
CA ALA A 762 17.54 1.31 10.20
C ALA A 762 16.19 1.90 10.66
N LEU A 763 15.54 1.18 11.59
CA LEU A 763 14.35 1.54 12.33
C LEU A 763 14.67 1.74 13.84
N CYS A 764 15.87 2.24 14.18
CA CYS A 764 16.38 2.48 15.54
C CYS A 764 17.38 3.68 15.79
N ASN A 765 17.30 4.96 15.31
CA ASN A 765 18.05 6.21 15.77
C ASN A 765 17.98 7.58 14.95
N ASN A 766 18.81 7.78 13.90
CA ASN A 766 18.98 8.84 12.84
C ASN A 766 17.81 8.99 11.84
N PHE A 767 17.14 10.15 11.83
CA PHE A 767 15.83 10.34 11.23
C PHE A 767 15.75 10.29 9.68
N THR A 768 15.87 9.13 9.04
CA THR A 768 15.75 9.03 7.56
C THR A 768 14.85 7.93 7.01
N LEU A 769 15.13 6.63 7.24
CA LEU A 769 14.50 5.56 6.45
C LEU A 769 12.98 5.39 6.74
N LYS A 770 12.17 5.45 5.68
CA LYS A 770 10.69 5.42 5.68
C LYS A 770 10.05 4.17 5.07
N ASP A 771 10.76 3.49 4.18
CA ASP A 771 10.26 2.31 3.48
C ASP A 771 11.41 1.33 3.25
N LEU A 772 11.12 0.05 3.42
CA LEU A 772 12.12 -1.00 3.51
C LEU A 772 11.57 -2.31 2.94
N ASN A 773 12.19 -2.77 1.85
CA ASN A 773 11.91 -4.09 1.30
C ASN A 773 13.04 -5.05 1.68
N LEU A 774 12.73 -6.00 2.56
CA LEU A 774 13.63 -7.09 2.98
C LEU A 774 13.05 -8.47 2.63
N GLY A 775 12.00 -8.53 1.81
CA GLY A 775 11.37 -9.79 1.43
C GLY A 775 12.30 -10.70 0.62
N TYR A 776 12.08 -12.01 0.72
CA TYR A 776 12.86 -13.05 0.06
C TYR A 776 14.34 -13.09 0.47
N ASN A 777 14.62 -12.91 1.76
CA ASN A 777 15.94 -13.15 2.37
C ASN A 777 15.85 -14.33 3.36
N ASN A 778 16.90 -14.63 4.12
CA ASN A 778 16.91 -15.70 5.12
C ASN A 778 17.24 -15.14 6.51
N LEU A 779 16.51 -14.10 6.90
CA LEU A 779 16.74 -13.37 8.14
C LEU A 779 16.45 -14.27 9.36
N GLY A 780 15.61 -15.29 9.22
CA GLY A 780 15.31 -16.26 10.27
C GLY A 780 14.58 -15.66 11.46
N SER A 781 14.28 -16.48 12.48
CA SER A 781 13.77 -15.93 13.75
C SER A 781 14.73 -14.94 14.40
N GLU A 782 16.03 -15.01 14.11
CA GLU A 782 17.05 -14.16 14.69
C GLU A 782 17.14 -12.77 14.04
N GLY A 783 16.79 -12.64 12.75
CA GLY A 783 16.60 -11.36 12.09
C GLY A 783 15.18 -10.82 12.25
N GLY A 784 14.17 -11.69 12.35
CA GLY A 784 12.81 -11.33 12.77
C GLY A 784 12.77 -10.73 14.16
N LYS A 785 13.60 -11.28 15.08
CA LYS A 785 14.10 -10.65 16.32
C LYS A 785 14.40 -9.16 16.04
N ALA A 786 15.51 -8.88 15.35
CA ALA A 786 16.03 -7.54 15.20
C ALA A 786 15.05 -6.58 14.50
N LEU A 787 14.29 -7.08 13.52
CA LEU A 787 13.29 -6.31 12.77
C LEU A 787 12.05 -5.95 13.59
N ALA A 788 11.52 -6.93 14.31
CA ALA A 788 10.45 -6.71 15.26
C ALA A 788 10.86 -5.70 16.30
N ASN A 789 12.12 -5.79 16.77
CA ASN A 789 12.85 -4.88 17.67
C ASN A 789 13.28 -3.56 17.04
N ALA A 790 12.75 -3.22 15.88
CA ALA A 790 13.12 -2.00 15.17
C ALA A 790 11.90 -1.25 14.66
N LEU A 791 10.95 -1.96 14.05
CA LEU A 791 9.62 -1.42 13.73
C LEU A 791 9.05 -0.53 14.84
N CYS A 792 9.25 -0.95 16.07
CA CYS A 792 8.95 -0.26 17.29
C CYS A 792 9.89 0.87 17.72
N SER A 793 10.33 1.72 16.81
CA SER A 793 10.67 3.11 17.16
C SER A 793 10.38 4.12 16.06
N ASN A 794 10.18 3.70 14.82
CA ASN A 794 10.28 4.62 13.70
C ASN A 794 9.23 5.74 13.65
N ALA A 795 9.70 6.98 13.51
CA ALA A 795 8.89 8.15 13.17
C ALA A 795 8.82 8.40 11.65
N SER A 796 9.83 7.90 10.93
CA SER A 796 10.02 7.92 9.49
C SER A 796 9.30 6.74 8.80
N LEU A 797 9.50 5.49 9.24
CA LEU A 797 9.00 4.27 8.59
C LEU A 797 7.56 3.89 8.88
N THR A 798 6.92 3.46 7.79
CA THR A 798 5.48 3.17 7.71
C THR A 798 5.13 1.87 6.97
N SER A 799 6.09 1.26 6.28
CA SER A 799 5.91 0.09 5.39
C SER A 799 7.10 -0.85 5.53
N LEU A 800 6.83 -2.17 5.56
CA LEU A 800 7.88 -3.18 5.57
C LEU A 800 7.43 -4.45 4.82
N ASN A 801 8.27 -4.96 3.93
CA ASN A 801 8.10 -6.30 3.37
C ASN A 801 9.03 -7.29 4.07
N LEU A 802 8.45 -8.23 4.85
CA LEU A 802 9.16 -9.34 5.49
C LEU A 802 8.72 -10.72 4.97
N ARG A 803 8.10 -10.76 3.80
CA ARG A 803 7.70 -12.01 3.15
C ARG A 803 8.87 -12.96 2.96
N SER A 804 8.65 -14.26 3.19
CA SER A 804 9.62 -15.32 2.85
C SER A 804 10.98 -15.03 3.49
N ASN A 805 11.00 -15.00 4.83
CA ASN A 805 12.20 -14.74 5.64
C ASN A 805 12.45 -15.79 6.73
N ASN A 806 11.66 -16.87 6.76
CA ASN A 806 11.78 -17.98 7.72
C ASN A 806 11.78 -17.51 9.19
N LEU A 807 10.91 -16.55 9.52
CA LEU A 807 10.89 -15.93 10.85
C LEU A 807 10.48 -16.91 11.96
N GLY A 808 9.75 -17.98 11.63
CA GLY A 808 9.31 -19.00 12.57
C GLY A 808 8.42 -18.45 13.68
N LEU A 809 8.05 -19.31 14.63
CA LEU A 809 7.12 -18.93 15.70
C LEU A 809 7.60 -17.73 16.52
N SER A 810 8.82 -17.74 17.00
CA SER A 810 9.35 -16.64 17.81
C SER A 810 9.45 -15.34 17.02
N GLY A 811 10.01 -15.36 15.80
CA GLY A 811 10.17 -14.15 14.97
C GLY A 811 8.85 -13.66 14.38
N GLY A 812 7.93 -14.56 14.08
CA GLY A 812 6.54 -14.24 13.74
C GLY A 812 5.78 -13.69 14.93
N PHE A 813 5.98 -14.19 16.16
CA PHE A 813 5.45 -13.55 17.36
C PHE A 813 6.09 -12.17 17.56
N ALA A 814 7.35 -12.01 17.17
CA ALA A 814 8.03 -10.72 17.14
C ALA A 814 7.37 -9.73 16.16
N ILE A 815 7.18 -10.07 14.86
CA ILE A 815 6.51 -9.14 13.93
C ILE A 815 4.99 -9.06 14.18
N ALA A 816 4.39 -10.08 14.78
CA ALA A 816 3.01 -10.02 15.24
C ALA A 816 2.88 -9.08 16.41
N ASP A 817 3.87 -9.03 17.29
CA ASP A 817 3.98 -8.01 18.32
C ASP A 817 4.48 -6.67 17.76
N ALA A 818 4.92 -6.60 16.50
CA ALA A 818 5.15 -5.32 15.80
C ALA A 818 3.83 -4.80 15.24
N LEU A 819 3.06 -5.64 14.53
CA LEU A 819 1.65 -5.36 14.30
C LEU A 819 0.87 -5.21 15.61
N CYS A 820 1.36 -5.77 16.73
CA CYS A 820 0.71 -5.77 18.04
C CYS A 820 1.50 -5.04 19.15
N LYS A 821 2.30 -4.02 18.78
CA LYS A 821 2.77 -2.88 19.61
C LYS A 821 3.42 -1.71 18.84
N ASN A 822 3.68 -1.75 17.52
CA ASN A 822 4.13 -0.59 16.70
C ASN A 822 3.04 0.12 15.87
N THR A 823 2.73 1.37 16.23
CA THR A 823 1.89 2.36 15.51
C THR A 823 1.97 2.39 13.99
N THR A 824 3.19 2.41 13.44
CA THR A 824 3.42 3.01 12.13
C THR A 824 3.29 2.02 10.99
N LEU A 825 3.28 0.73 11.30
CA LEU A 825 3.25 -0.38 10.35
C LEU A 825 1.87 -0.50 9.66
N LYS A 826 1.56 0.47 8.81
CA LYS A 826 0.30 0.55 8.05
C LYS A 826 0.18 -0.61 7.06
N ILE A 827 1.31 -1.15 6.62
CA ILE A 827 1.43 -2.28 5.69
C ILE A 827 2.56 -3.19 6.17
N LEU A 828 2.25 -4.47 6.34
CA LEU A 828 3.24 -5.53 6.49
C LEU A 828 2.90 -6.67 5.52
N ASP A 829 3.91 -7.17 4.81
CA ASP A 829 3.84 -8.50 4.20
C ASP A 829 4.56 -9.50 5.13
N LEU A 830 3.79 -10.36 5.80
CA LEU A 830 4.26 -11.38 6.75
C LEU A 830 4.16 -12.80 6.15
N ARG A 831 3.78 -12.93 4.87
CA ARG A 831 3.53 -14.23 4.23
C ARG A 831 4.77 -15.13 4.25
N ASP A 832 4.53 -16.45 4.25
CA ASP A 832 5.58 -17.47 4.05
C ASP A 832 6.66 -17.42 5.16
N ASN A 833 6.23 -17.50 6.43
CA ASN A 833 7.10 -17.37 7.61
C ASN A 833 6.91 -18.43 8.71
N ASN A 834 6.08 -19.47 8.45
CA ASN A 834 6.03 -20.75 9.18
C ASN A 834 5.56 -20.71 10.66
N LEU A 835 4.24 -20.68 10.93
CA LEU A 835 3.65 -20.24 12.22
C LEU A 835 2.56 -21.14 12.87
N GLY A 836 2.55 -22.47 12.67
CA GLY A 836 1.50 -23.37 13.19
C GLY A 836 1.39 -23.46 14.73
N GLU A 837 0.19 -23.82 15.24
CA GLU A 837 -0.14 -24.01 16.68
C GLU A 837 0.13 -22.82 17.65
N ALA A 838 0.42 -21.60 17.13
CA ALA A 838 0.60 -20.41 17.96
C ALA A 838 -0.64 -19.53 18.08
N GLU A 839 -1.59 -20.03 18.87
CA GLU A 839 -2.71 -19.30 19.47
C GLU A 839 -2.32 -17.89 19.94
N ALA A 840 -1.14 -17.69 20.53
CA ALA A 840 -0.67 -16.39 21.03
C ALA A 840 -0.30 -15.38 19.91
N ILE A 841 0.13 -15.83 18.73
CA ILE A 841 0.44 -14.97 17.57
C ILE A 841 -0.84 -14.50 16.90
N VAL A 842 -1.81 -15.40 16.75
CA VAL A 842 -3.15 -15.02 16.27
C VAL A 842 -3.83 -14.15 17.32
N ASN A 843 -3.77 -14.51 18.60
CA ASN A 843 -4.16 -13.61 19.67
C ASN A 843 -3.33 -12.34 19.69
N ALA A 844 -2.16 -12.18 19.06
CA ALA A 844 -1.46 -10.91 18.94
C ALA A 844 -1.93 -10.10 17.73
N LEU A 845 -1.96 -10.69 16.54
CA LEU A 845 -2.52 -10.06 15.31
C LEU A 845 -4.01 -9.72 15.42
N PHE A 846 -4.71 -10.42 16.30
CA PHE A 846 -6.09 -10.18 16.69
C PHE A 846 -6.22 -9.76 18.18
N LYS A 847 -5.11 -9.57 18.92
CA LYS A 847 -5.04 -8.52 19.96
C LYS A 847 -4.90 -7.18 19.25
N LYS A 848 -4.41 -7.15 17.99
CA LYS A 848 -4.18 -5.91 17.26
C LYS A 848 -3.73 -6.06 15.78
N THR A 849 -4.48 -5.43 14.84
CA THR A 849 -4.07 -5.08 13.45
C THR A 849 -4.75 -3.80 12.88
N THR A 850 -4.01 -2.94 12.15
CA THR A 850 -4.44 -1.71 11.42
C THR A 850 -4.35 -1.84 9.91
N LEU A 851 -3.94 -3.00 9.43
CA LEU A 851 -3.98 -3.31 8.02
C LEU A 851 -5.46 -3.35 7.61
N THR A 852 -5.84 -2.66 6.53
CA THR A 852 -7.16 -2.82 5.86
C THR A 852 -7.46 -4.29 5.54
N SER A 853 -6.36 -5.04 5.48
CA SER A 853 -6.16 -6.40 5.03
C SER A 853 -5.04 -7.04 5.85
N LEU A 854 -5.36 -8.02 6.70
CA LEU A 854 -4.36 -8.92 7.27
C LEU A 854 -4.17 -10.10 6.31
N ASP A 855 -2.93 -10.28 5.83
CA ASP A 855 -2.54 -11.42 4.99
C ASP A 855 -1.76 -12.45 5.82
N LEU A 856 -2.45 -13.53 6.20
CA LEU A 856 -1.92 -14.68 6.94
C LEU A 856 -1.81 -15.92 6.05
N CYS A 857 -1.70 -15.72 4.73
CA CYS A 857 -1.49 -16.80 3.77
C CYS A 857 -0.28 -17.69 4.12
N SER A 858 -0.46 -19.01 4.05
CA SER A 858 0.62 -20.01 4.17
C SER A 858 1.40 -19.92 5.49
N ASN A 859 0.69 -20.06 6.62
CA ASN A 859 1.27 -20.01 7.97
C ASN A 859 0.94 -21.24 8.85
N GLU A 860 0.36 -22.30 8.26
CA GLU A 860 0.04 -23.59 8.92
C GLU A 860 -0.94 -23.52 10.12
N LEU A 861 -1.72 -22.44 10.27
CA LEU A 861 -2.64 -22.23 11.40
C LEU A 861 -3.66 -23.37 11.55
N GLY A 862 -3.80 -23.92 12.76
CA GLY A 862 -4.64 -25.08 13.07
C GLY A 862 -6.02 -24.75 13.62
N SER A 863 -6.75 -25.76 14.10
CA SER A 863 -8.12 -25.59 14.59
C SER A 863 -8.24 -24.81 15.90
N LYS A 864 -7.20 -24.83 16.75
CA LYS A 864 -7.11 -24.00 17.96
C LYS A 864 -6.96 -22.54 17.58
N GLU A 865 -6.04 -22.24 16.66
CA GLU A 865 -5.85 -20.91 16.10
C GLU A 865 -7.13 -20.44 15.42
N GLY A 866 -7.86 -21.32 14.72
CA GLY A 866 -9.18 -21.02 14.16
C GLY A 866 -10.23 -20.65 15.21
N LYS A 867 -10.28 -21.35 16.34
CA LYS A 867 -11.14 -21.04 17.49
C LYS A 867 -10.79 -19.71 18.14
N VAL A 868 -9.50 -19.41 18.25
CA VAL A 868 -8.98 -18.13 18.73
C VAL A 868 -9.35 -17.01 17.77
N LEU A 869 -9.01 -17.17 16.49
CA LEU A 869 -9.28 -16.21 15.43
C LEU A 869 -10.77 -15.91 15.35
N ALA A 870 -11.63 -16.93 15.49
CA ALA A 870 -13.07 -16.79 15.63
C ALA A 870 -13.51 -16.02 16.87
N ASN A 871 -13.05 -16.42 18.06
CA ASN A 871 -13.37 -15.74 19.32
C ASN A 871 -13.00 -14.26 19.27
N VAL A 872 -11.88 -13.93 18.61
CA VAL A 872 -11.59 -12.53 18.34
C VAL A 872 -12.52 -12.00 17.25
N LEU A 873 -12.66 -12.65 16.08
CA LEU A 873 -13.53 -12.24 14.95
C LEU A 873 -14.92 -11.76 15.43
N CYS A 874 -15.56 -12.50 16.34
CA CYS A 874 -16.80 -12.12 17.02
C CYS A 874 -16.86 -10.64 17.43
N LYS A 875 -15.81 -10.16 18.09
CA LYS A 875 -15.66 -8.78 18.55
C LYS A 875 -14.30 -8.22 18.13
N ILE A 876 -13.90 -8.46 16.88
CA ILE A 876 -12.92 -7.67 16.09
C ILE A 876 -13.45 -7.49 14.66
N THR A 877 -14.70 -7.08 14.62
CA THR A 877 -15.00 -5.64 14.51
C THR A 877 -13.87 -4.63 14.14
N THR A 878 -12.92 -4.95 13.24
CA THR A 878 -12.14 -3.97 12.42
C THR A 878 -12.04 -4.41 10.94
N LEU A 879 -10.83 -4.68 10.42
CA LEU A 879 -10.51 -5.71 9.43
C LEU A 879 -11.61 -6.00 8.39
N THR A 880 -11.56 -5.29 7.27
CA THR A 880 -12.52 -5.44 6.15
C THR A 880 -12.28 -6.73 5.36
N SER A 881 -11.00 -7.09 5.25
CA SER A 881 -10.47 -8.20 4.46
C SER A 881 -9.59 -9.08 5.34
N LEU A 882 -9.88 -10.36 5.38
CA LEU A 882 -9.09 -11.37 6.08
C LEU A 882 -8.68 -12.46 5.10
N ASN A 883 -7.38 -12.60 4.86
CA ASN A 883 -6.83 -13.67 4.03
C ASN A 883 -6.19 -14.76 4.90
N LEU A 884 -6.86 -15.92 4.97
CA LEU A 884 -6.39 -17.14 5.64
C LEU A 884 -6.09 -18.26 4.63
N TYR A 885 -5.87 -17.92 3.37
CA TYR A 885 -5.54 -18.86 2.30
C TYR A 885 -4.41 -19.83 2.72
N HIS A 886 -4.62 -21.12 2.49
CA HIS A 886 -3.61 -22.16 2.67
C HIS A 886 -3.13 -22.31 4.14
N ASN A 887 -4.05 -22.74 5.01
CA ASN A 887 -3.80 -23.08 6.41
C ASN A 887 -4.51 -24.42 6.77
N ASN A 888 -4.52 -24.84 8.04
CA ASN A 888 -5.01 -26.15 8.51
C ASN A 888 -6.17 -26.05 9.52
N LEU A 889 -7.03 -25.03 9.41
CA LEU A 889 -8.07 -24.72 10.40
C LEU A 889 -9.06 -25.87 10.69
N GLY A 890 -9.34 -26.73 9.71
CA GLY A 890 -10.21 -27.89 9.87
C GLY A 890 -11.67 -27.55 10.17
N SER A 891 -12.49 -28.58 10.41
CA SER A 891 -13.92 -28.40 10.69
C SER A 891 -14.19 -27.64 11.98
N GLU A 892 -13.37 -27.85 13.02
CA GLU A 892 -13.51 -27.19 14.32
C GLU A 892 -13.14 -25.71 14.28
N GLY A 893 -12.11 -25.31 13.51
CA GLY A 893 -11.83 -23.90 13.23
C GLY A 893 -12.91 -23.27 12.35
N GLY A 894 -13.44 -24.01 11.37
CA GLY A 894 -14.57 -23.60 10.52
C GLY A 894 -15.86 -23.33 11.29
N LYS A 895 -16.24 -24.22 12.21
CA LYS A 895 -17.39 -24.05 13.12
C LYS A 895 -17.23 -22.81 13.97
N ALA A 896 -16.06 -22.62 14.58
CA ALA A 896 -15.83 -21.44 15.40
C ALA A 896 -15.92 -20.16 14.56
N LEU A 897 -15.31 -20.13 13.36
CA LEU A 897 -15.42 -18.98 12.45
C LEU A 897 -16.86 -18.74 12.01
N ALA A 898 -17.67 -19.78 11.84
CA ALA A 898 -19.09 -19.65 11.59
C ALA A 898 -19.86 -19.06 12.78
N ASP A 899 -19.63 -19.58 13.99
CA ASP A 899 -20.16 -19.00 15.23
C ASP A 899 -19.74 -17.53 15.37
N ALA A 900 -18.54 -17.19 14.91
CA ALA A 900 -18.06 -15.83 14.86
C ALA A 900 -18.70 -15.00 13.75
N LEU A 901 -19.11 -15.56 12.62
CA LEU A 901 -19.91 -14.86 11.61
C LEU A 901 -21.37 -14.67 12.06
N CYS A 902 -21.92 -15.54 12.91
CA CYS A 902 -23.18 -15.32 13.66
C CYS A 902 -23.09 -14.18 14.70
N LYS A 903 -21.96 -13.49 14.81
CA LYS A 903 -21.65 -12.46 15.82
C LYS A 903 -20.96 -11.25 15.19
N ASN A 904 -20.11 -11.48 14.19
CA ASN A 904 -19.46 -10.50 13.32
C ASN A 904 -20.34 -10.23 12.09
N PHE A 905 -21.51 -9.66 12.34
CA PHE A 905 -22.39 -9.05 11.34
C PHE A 905 -21.74 -7.80 10.71
N THR A 906 -20.44 -7.85 10.37
CA THR A 906 -19.66 -6.74 9.82
C THR A 906 -18.40 -7.09 8.97
N LEU A 907 -17.85 -8.32 8.91
CA LEU A 907 -16.76 -8.69 7.96
C LEU A 907 -17.29 -8.69 6.53
N THR A 908 -16.45 -8.33 5.56
CA THR A 908 -16.89 -8.08 4.17
C THR A 908 -16.19 -8.90 3.10
N SER A 909 -14.92 -9.26 3.32
CA SER A 909 -14.19 -10.23 2.50
C SER A 909 -13.50 -11.24 3.41
N LEU A 910 -13.82 -12.52 3.23
CA LEU A 910 -13.21 -13.63 3.95
C LEU A 910 -12.67 -14.64 2.94
N ASN A 911 -11.34 -14.81 2.91
CA ASN A 911 -10.72 -15.86 2.12
C ASN A 911 -10.26 -17.01 3.03
N LEU A 912 -11.03 -18.10 3.00
CA LEU A 912 -10.76 -19.36 3.69
C LEU A 912 -10.33 -20.46 2.70
N ARG A 913 -9.87 -20.10 1.49
CA ARG A 913 -9.40 -21.08 0.51
C ARG A 913 -8.35 -22.02 1.13
N GLU A 914 -8.43 -23.32 0.85
CA GLU A 914 -7.44 -24.32 1.29
C GLU A 914 -7.23 -24.35 2.81
N ASN A 915 -8.30 -24.68 3.56
CA ASN A 915 -8.31 -24.77 5.02
C ASN A 915 -8.86 -26.09 5.60
N LYS A 916 -9.18 -27.08 4.74
CA LYS A 916 -9.66 -28.43 5.12
C LYS A 916 -10.93 -28.42 6.00
N LEU A 917 -11.80 -27.43 5.83
CA LEU A 917 -12.97 -27.22 6.70
C LEU A 917 -13.97 -28.40 6.72
N GLY A 918 -14.06 -29.18 5.64
CA GLY A 918 -14.91 -30.36 5.57
C GLY A 918 -16.43 -30.08 5.68
N PRO A 919 -17.27 -31.12 5.70
CA PRO A 919 -18.72 -30.94 5.64
C PRO A 919 -19.34 -30.24 6.85
N GLU A 920 -18.85 -30.51 8.06
CA GLU A 920 -19.39 -29.87 9.28
C GLU A 920 -18.98 -28.40 9.38
N GLY A 921 -17.76 -28.03 8.96
CA GLY A 921 -17.34 -26.63 8.89
C GLY A 921 -18.12 -25.86 7.83
N GLY A 922 -18.37 -26.49 6.67
CA GLY A 922 -19.23 -25.93 5.61
C GLY A 922 -20.68 -25.74 6.05
N LYS A 923 -21.28 -26.73 6.74
CA LYS A 923 -22.63 -26.61 7.30
C LYS A 923 -22.70 -25.48 8.32
N ALA A 924 -21.77 -25.41 9.27
CA ALA A 924 -21.78 -24.34 10.27
C ALA A 924 -21.67 -22.96 9.60
N LEU A 925 -20.77 -22.79 8.62
CA LEU A 925 -20.66 -21.56 7.84
C LEU A 925 -21.96 -21.21 7.13
N ALA A 926 -22.66 -22.17 6.55
CA ALA A 926 -23.99 -21.97 5.97
C ALA A 926 -25.05 -21.55 7.00
N ASP A 927 -25.10 -22.22 8.15
CA ASP A 927 -25.99 -21.83 9.26
C ASP A 927 -25.68 -20.38 9.69
N SER A 928 -24.40 -19.96 9.66
CA SER A 928 -24.02 -18.57 9.93
C SER A 928 -24.39 -17.58 8.82
N LEU A 929 -24.42 -18.00 7.55
CA LEU A 929 -24.93 -17.17 6.46
C LEU A 929 -26.45 -16.97 6.54
N CYS A 930 -27.19 -17.83 7.26
CA CYS A 930 -28.60 -17.58 7.60
C CYS A 930 -28.77 -16.41 8.61
N MET A 931 -27.68 -15.95 9.24
CA MET A 931 -27.64 -14.86 10.22
C MET A 931 -26.84 -13.65 9.72
N ASN A 932 -25.74 -13.87 9.00
CA ASN A 932 -24.80 -12.82 8.62
C ASN A 932 -25.31 -11.98 7.45
N SER A 933 -25.45 -10.68 7.68
CA SER A 933 -26.01 -9.70 6.73
C SER A 933 -24.96 -8.74 6.14
N THR A 934 -23.67 -9.05 6.23
CA THR A 934 -22.59 -8.13 5.78
C THR A 934 -21.49 -8.75 4.95
N LEU A 935 -21.29 -10.06 5.08
CA LEU A 935 -20.29 -10.77 4.31
C LEU A 935 -20.72 -10.75 2.85
N THR A 936 -20.02 -9.94 2.07
CA THR A 936 -20.30 -9.72 0.64
C THR A 936 -19.40 -10.54 -0.28
N SER A 937 -18.25 -10.99 0.22
CA SER A 937 -17.31 -11.83 -0.50
C SER A 937 -16.84 -12.95 0.43
N LEU A 938 -17.08 -14.18 0.03
CA LEU A 938 -16.63 -15.38 0.75
C LEU A 938 -15.96 -16.33 -0.24
N ASN A 939 -14.69 -16.64 0.00
CA ASN A 939 -13.96 -17.65 -0.74
C ASN A 939 -13.74 -18.88 0.14
N LEU A 940 -14.39 -19.99 -0.25
CA LEU A 940 -14.29 -21.31 0.34
C LEU A 940 -13.64 -22.31 -0.62
N CYS A 941 -12.90 -21.86 -1.63
CA CYS A 941 -12.26 -22.71 -2.62
C CYS A 941 -11.42 -23.83 -1.95
N ASN A 942 -11.55 -25.07 -2.44
CA ASN A 942 -10.73 -26.21 -2.02
C ASN A 942 -10.74 -26.47 -0.50
N ASN A 943 -11.94 -26.72 0.05
CA ASN A 943 -12.15 -27.04 1.47
C ASN A 943 -12.80 -28.40 1.74
N ASN A 944 -13.07 -29.19 0.69
CA ASN A 944 -13.70 -30.51 0.76
C ASN A 944 -15.04 -30.50 1.53
N LEU A 945 -15.88 -29.48 1.30
CA LEU A 945 -17.16 -29.31 2.01
C LEU A 945 -18.18 -30.42 1.67
N GLY A 946 -18.07 -31.06 0.51
CA GLY A 946 -18.89 -32.20 0.11
C GLY A 946 -20.40 -31.90 0.00
N PRO A 947 -21.22 -32.92 -0.30
CA PRO A 947 -22.66 -32.72 -0.53
C PRO A 947 -23.42 -32.13 0.67
N LYS A 948 -23.07 -32.54 1.90
CA LYS A 948 -23.74 -32.06 3.13
C LYS A 948 -23.48 -30.57 3.38
N GLY A 949 -22.23 -30.12 3.26
CA GLY A 949 -21.88 -28.69 3.39
C GLY A 949 -22.46 -27.86 2.24
N GLY A 950 -22.40 -28.39 1.01
CA GLY A 950 -22.96 -27.73 -0.18
C GLY A 950 -24.48 -27.53 -0.14
N LYS A 951 -25.25 -28.53 0.33
CA LYS A 951 -26.69 -28.40 0.47
C LYS A 951 -27.07 -27.37 1.55
N ALA A 952 -26.38 -27.39 2.69
CA ALA A 952 -26.59 -26.38 3.73
C ALA A 952 -26.31 -24.96 3.19
N LEU A 953 -25.22 -24.77 2.42
CA LEU A 953 -24.91 -23.49 1.77
C LEU A 953 -26.06 -23.04 0.84
N ALA A 954 -26.64 -23.94 0.05
CA ALA A 954 -27.80 -23.64 -0.78
C ALA A 954 -29.04 -23.22 0.04
N ASP A 955 -29.36 -23.99 1.08
CA ASP A 955 -30.48 -23.66 1.99
C ASP A 955 -30.27 -22.30 2.67
N SER A 956 -29.01 -21.93 2.98
CA SER A 956 -28.66 -20.62 3.52
C SER A 956 -28.78 -19.49 2.50
N LEU A 957 -28.42 -19.71 1.24
CA LEU A 957 -28.54 -18.73 0.16
C LEU A 957 -30.02 -18.37 -0.13
N CYS A 958 -30.97 -19.27 0.14
CA CYS A 958 -32.40 -18.94 0.09
C CYS A 958 -32.82 -17.83 1.08
N LYS A 959 -32.01 -17.60 2.13
CA LYS A 959 -32.30 -16.66 3.24
C LYS A 959 -31.29 -15.53 3.33
N ASN A 960 -30.06 -15.71 2.83
CA ASN A 960 -28.99 -14.73 2.95
C ASN A 960 -29.27 -13.51 2.05
N THR A 961 -29.18 -12.32 2.65
CA THR A 961 -29.52 -11.05 2.01
C THR A 961 -28.30 -10.17 1.69
N SER A 962 -27.07 -10.66 1.83
CA SER A 962 -25.86 -9.83 1.77
C SER A 962 -24.73 -10.33 0.88
N LEU A 963 -24.69 -11.63 0.58
CA LEU A 963 -23.56 -12.24 -0.10
C LEU A 963 -23.65 -11.94 -1.61
N ILE A 964 -22.73 -11.10 -2.07
CA ILE A 964 -22.66 -10.62 -3.46
C ILE A 964 -21.76 -11.53 -4.30
N SER A 965 -20.66 -12.00 -3.73
CA SER A 965 -19.68 -12.87 -4.37
C SER A 965 -19.40 -14.10 -3.51
N LEU A 966 -19.54 -15.28 -4.09
CA LEU A 966 -19.27 -16.55 -3.42
C LEU A 966 -18.41 -17.45 -4.32
N ASP A 967 -17.22 -17.81 -3.85
CA ASP A 967 -16.34 -18.77 -4.53
C ASP A 967 -16.33 -20.11 -3.77
N LEU A 968 -16.99 -21.11 -4.35
CA LEU A 968 -17.04 -22.49 -3.85
C LEU A 968 -16.19 -23.44 -4.71
N THR A 969 -15.22 -22.93 -5.46
CA THR A 969 -14.39 -23.74 -6.38
C THR A 969 -13.83 -25.00 -5.69
N HIS A 970 -13.90 -26.16 -6.34
CA HIS A 970 -13.22 -27.39 -5.92
C HIS A 970 -13.62 -27.93 -4.52
N ASN A 971 -14.93 -28.08 -4.25
CA ASN A 971 -15.46 -28.59 -2.98
C ASN A 971 -16.17 -29.95 -3.05
N ASN A 972 -16.11 -30.64 -4.21
CA ASN A 972 -16.63 -31.99 -4.44
C ASN A 972 -18.13 -32.14 -4.08
N PHE A 973 -18.96 -31.26 -4.64
CA PHE A 973 -20.38 -31.15 -4.30
C PHE A 973 -21.31 -32.18 -4.99
N GLY A 974 -21.02 -32.57 -6.23
CA GLY A 974 -21.92 -33.46 -6.99
C GLY A 974 -23.22 -32.79 -7.48
N SER A 975 -24.09 -33.57 -8.13
CA SER A 975 -25.28 -33.07 -8.82
C SER A 975 -26.39 -32.54 -7.92
N GLU A 976 -26.62 -33.18 -6.76
CA GLU A 976 -27.74 -32.84 -5.89
C GLU A 976 -27.57 -31.48 -5.21
N VAL A 977 -26.32 -31.07 -4.94
CA VAL A 977 -26.02 -29.70 -4.53
C VAL A 977 -26.23 -28.71 -5.67
N GLY A 978 -25.95 -29.09 -6.92
CA GLY A 978 -26.26 -28.27 -8.09
C GLY A 978 -27.76 -27.95 -8.19
N LYS A 979 -28.63 -28.93 -7.93
CA LYS A 979 -30.08 -28.72 -7.83
C LYS A 979 -30.46 -27.81 -6.66
N ALA A 980 -29.94 -28.08 -5.45
CA ALA A 980 -30.22 -27.24 -4.29
C ALA A 980 -29.78 -25.77 -4.51
N LEU A 981 -28.60 -25.55 -5.10
CA LEU A 981 -28.11 -24.22 -5.47
C LEU A 981 -28.97 -23.54 -6.54
N ALA A 982 -29.57 -24.31 -7.45
CA ALA A 982 -30.53 -23.78 -8.42
C ALA A 982 -31.82 -23.28 -7.73
N ASP A 983 -32.40 -24.08 -6.83
CA ASP A 983 -33.56 -23.67 -6.02
C ASP A 983 -33.25 -22.42 -5.16
N ALA A 984 -32.00 -22.31 -4.69
CA ALA A 984 -31.52 -21.15 -3.96
C ALA A 984 -31.36 -19.92 -4.87
N LEU A 985 -30.75 -20.05 -6.04
CA LEU A 985 -30.61 -18.96 -7.02
C LEU A 985 -31.95 -18.48 -7.57
N PHE A 986 -32.97 -19.34 -7.62
CA PHE A 986 -34.33 -18.92 -7.98
C PHE A 986 -34.94 -17.96 -6.95
N LYS A 987 -34.59 -18.10 -5.67
CA LYS A 987 -35.09 -17.27 -4.55
C LYS A 987 -34.16 -16.11 -4.21
N ASN A 988 -32.85 -16.27 -4.39
CA ASN A 988 -31.85 -15.29 -4.02
C ASN A 988 -31.74 -14.20 -5.11
N SER A 989 -32.04 -12.96 -4.72
CA SER A 989 -31.99 -11.77 -5.57
C SER A 989 -30.80 -10.86 -5.27
N ILE A 990 -29.76 -11.35 -4.58
CA ILE A 990 -28.63 -10.54 -4.08
C ILE A 990 -27.28 -11.00 -4.65
N LEU A 991 -27.08 -12.30 -4.79
CA LEU A 991 -25.83 -12.88 -5.26
C LEU A 991 -25.61 -12.48 -6.72
N THR A 992 -24.55 -11.71 -6.98
CA THR A 992 -24.20 -11.22 -8.32
C THR A 992 -23.00 -11.95 -8.94
N SER A 993 -22.23 -12.68 -8.14
CA SER A 993 -21.03 -13.43 -8.54
C SER A 993 -20.99 -14.78 -7.84
N LEU A 994 -20.95 -15.86 -8.62
CA LEU A 994 -20.85 -17.23 -8.10
C LEU A 994 -19.80 -18.03 -8.89
N SER A 995 -18.80 -18.57 -8.20
CA SER A 995 -17.93 -19.61 -8.76
C SER A 995 -18.26 -20.97 -8.16
N LEU A 996 -18.63 -21.90 -9.04
CA LEU A 996 -18.82 -23.32 -8.74
C LEU A 996 -17.79 -24.18 -9.46
N ARG A 997 -16.67 -23.60 -9.93
CA ARG A 997 -15.66 -24.30 -10.72
C ARG A 997 -15.20 -25.61 -10.06
N SER A 998 -15.01 -26.69 -10.82
CA SER A 998 -14.43 -27.95 -10.32
C SER A 998 -15.23 -28.69 -9.21
N ASN A 999 -16.56 -28.60 -9.21
CA ASN A 999 -17.42 -29.25 -8.20
C ASN A 999 -18.11 -30.55 -8.67
N ASN A 1000 -17.87 -30.99 -9.91
CA ASN A 1000 -18.48 -32.19 -10.51
C ASN A 1000 -20.02 -32.20 -10.45
N LEU A 1001 -20.65 -31.06 -10.74
CA LEU A 1001 -22.12 -30.90 -10.72
C LEU A 1001 -22.83 -31.80 -11.74
N GLY A 1002 -22.14 -32.23 -12.81
CA GLY A 1002 -22.69 -33.09 -13.84
C GLY A 1002 -23.86 -32.46 -14.62
N THR A 1003 -24.50 -33.28 -15.44
CA THR A 1003 -25.61 -32.85 -16.31
C THR A 1003 -26.82 -32.35 -15.53
N GLU A 1004 -27.27 -33.08 -14.51
CA GLU A 1004 -28.53 -32.75 -13.82
C GLU A 1004 -28.42 -31.52 -12.92
N GLY A 1005 -27.29 -31.35 -12.21
CA GLY A 1005 -27.02 -30.11 -11.48
C GLY A 1005 -26.86 -28.91 -12.43
N GLY A 1006 -26.25 -29.13 -13.61
CA GLY A 1006 -26.11 -28.11 -14.64
C GLY A 1006 -27.42 -27.64 -15.27
N LYS A 1007 -28.35 -28.57 -15.55
CA LYS A 1007 -29.69 -28.25 -16.07
C LYS A 1007 -30.47 -27.40 -15.07
N ALA A 1008 -30.52 -27.83 -13.80
CA ALA A 1008 -31.23 -27.10 -12.76
C ALA A 1008 -30.72 -25.65 -12.64
N LEU A 1009 -29.39 -25.45 -12.64
CA LEU A 1009 -28.79 -24.12 -12.62
C LEU A 1009 -29.17 -23.27 -13.84
N ALA A 1010 -29.31 -23.87 -15.03
CA ALA A 1010 -29.81 -23.18 -16.22
C ALA A 1010 -31.28 -22.79 -16.10
N ASP A 1011 -32.13 -23.66 -15.55
CA ASP A 1011 -33.55 -23.36 -15.33
C ASP A 1011 -33.73 -22.24 -14.28
N ALA A 1012 -32.89 -22.21 -13.24
CA ALA A 1012 -32.85 -21.11 -12.27
C ALA A 1012 -32.39 -19.79 -12.91
N LEU A 1013 -31.37 -19.82 -13.77
CA LEU A 1013 -30.91 -18.64 -14.53
C LEU A 1013 -32.01 -18.02 -15.40
N CYS A 1014 -32.97 -18.81 -15.91
CA CYS A 1014 -34.10 -18.27 -16.68
C CYS A 1014 -34.95 -17.24 -15.90
N LYS A 1015 -34.88 -17.25 -14.57
CA LYS A 1015 -35.70 -16.41 -13.68
C LYS A 1015 -34.90 -15.65 -12.62
N ASN A 1016 -33.61 -15.96 -12.42
CA ASN A 1016 -32.76 -15.22 -11.49
C ASN A 1016 -32.52 -13.77 -12.00
N ILE A 1017 -32.66 -12.82 -11.08
CA ILE A 1017 -32.66 -11.37 -11.38
C ILE A 1017 -31.40 -10.63 -10.91
N SER A 1018 -30.37 -11.33 -10.41
CA SER A 1018 -29.22 -10.72 -9.74
C SER A 1018 -27.85 -11.16 -10.24
N LEU A 1019 -27.74 -12.39 -10.77
CA LEU A 1019 -26.46 -13.02 -11.05
C LEU A 1019 -25.83 -12.46 -12.32
N THR A 1020 -24.81 -11.62 -12.16
CA THR A 1020 -24.06 -10.98 -13.25
C THR A 1020 -22.85 -11.80 -13.70
N PHE A 1021 -22.23 -12.56 -12.79
CA PHE A 1021 -21.07 -13.42 -13.04
C PHE A 1021 -21.34 -14.86 -12.55
N LEU A 1022 -21.09 -15.84 -13.42
CA LEU A 1022 -21.15 -17.26 -13.07
C LEU A 1022 -19.96 -18.03 -13.66
N ASP A 1023 -19.15 -18.70 -12.83
CA ASP A 1023 -18.12 -19.65 -13.27
C ASP A 1023 -18.50 -21.11 -12.95
N LEU A 1024 -18.88 -21.84 -13.99
CA LEU A 1024 -19.14 -23.29 -13.97
C LEU A 1024 -17.97 -24.10 -14.55
N THR A 1025 -16.76 -23.54 -14.71
CA THR A 1025 -15.60 -24.24 -15.30
C THR A 1025 -15.37 -25.64 -14.69
N TYR A 1026 -15.06 -26.66 -15.50
CA TYR A 1026 -14.64 -27.98 -15.03
C TYR A 1026 -15.68 -28.73 -14.16
N ASN A 1027 -16.97 -28.69 -14.51
CA ASN A 1027 -18.06 -29.38 -13.81
C ASN A 1027 -18.66 -30.60 -14.52
N ASN A 1028 -18.07 -31.02 -15.65
CA ASN A 1028 -18.52 -32.19 -16.43
C ASN A 1028 -20.01 -32.12 -16.85
N LEU A 1029 -20.45 -30.92 -17.27
CA LEU A 1029 -21.86 -30.62 -17.56
C LEU A 1029 -22.42 -31.32 -18.81
N GLY A 1030 -21.59 -31.57 -19.83
CA GLY A 1030 -22.01 -32.20 -21.08
C GLY A 1030 -22.85 -31.31 -22.01
N SER A 1031 -23.22 -31.84 -23.18
CA SER A 1031 -23.82 -31.05 -24.27
C SER A 1031 -25.25 -30.55 -23.99
N GLU A 1032 -26.04 -31.31 -23.24
CA GLU A 1032 -27.44 -30.97 -22.96
C GLU A 1032 -27.56 -29.76 -22.04
N VAL A 1033 -26.64 -29.57 -21.10
CA VAL A 1033 -26.56 -28.36 -20.28
C VAL A 1033 -26.22 -27.13 -21.13
N GLY A 1034 -25.44 -27.29 -22.21
CA GLY A 1034 -25.20 -26.21 -23.17
C GLY A 1034 -26.48 -25.69 -23.81
N LYS A 1035 -27.42 -26.58 -24.17
CA LYS A 1035 -28.74 -26.20 -24.70
C LYS A 1035 -29.63 -25.56 -23.63
N ALA A 1036 -29.61 -26.09 -22.41
CA ALA A 1036 -30.38 -25.52 -21.29
C ALA A 1036 -29.90 -24.09 -20.98
N LEU A 1037 -28.58 -23.87 -20.89
CA LEU A 1037 -27.97 -22.55 -20.70
C LEU A 1037 -28.24 -21.61 -21.88
N ALA A 1038 -28.30 -22.10 -23.11
CA ALA A 1038 -28.69 -21.29 -24.26
C ALA A 1038 -30.13 -20.74 -24.15
N ASN A 1039 -31.09 -21.60 -23.75
CA ASN A 1039 -32.47 -21.19 -23.46
C ASN A 1039 -32.52 -20.18 -22.29
N ALA A 1040 -31.68 -20.39 -21.27
CA ALA A 1040 -31.56 -19.47 -20.13
C ALA A 1040 -31.02 -18.10 -20.55
N LEU A 1041 -29.94 -18.04 -21.34
CA LEU A 1041 -29.37 -16.79 -21.86
C LEU A 1041 -30.36 -16.01 -22.75
N CYS A 1042 -31.24 -16.69 -23.49
CA CYS A 1042 -32.29 -16.03 -24.27
C CYS A 1042 -33.37 -15.33 -23.42
N LYS A 1043 -33.44 -15.63 -22.12
CA LYS A 1043 -34.44 -15.11 -21.17
C LYS A 1043 -33.83 -14.24 -20.07
N ASN A 1044 -32.59 -14.54 -19.68
CA ASN A 1044 -31.86 -13.83 -18.65
C ASN A 1044 -31.27 -12.53 -19.22
N SER A 1045 -31.68 -11.40 -18.67
CA SER A 1045 -31.23 -10.05 -19.04
C SER A 1045 -30.35 -9.41 -17.95
N ILE A 1046 -29.58 -10.21 -17.21
CA ILE A 1046 -28.78 -9.76 -16.05
C ILE A 1046 -27.34 -10.29 -16.10
N LEU A 1047 -27.15 -11.52 -16.56
CA LEU A 1047 -25.84 -12.16 -16.66
C LEU A 1047 -24.98 -11.43 -17.70
N THR A 1048 -23.86 -10.88 -17.23
CA THR A 1048 -22.87 -10.17 -18.05
C THR A 1048 -21.64 -11.02 -18.31
N SER A 1049 -21.32 -11.98 -17.44
CA SER A 1049 -20.16 -12.85 -17.58
C SER A 1049 -20.47 -14.30 -17.25
N LEU A 1050 -20.17 -15.20 -18.18
CA LEU A 1050 -20.37 -16.63 -18.04
C LEU A 1050 -19.10 -17.39 -18.40
N SER A 1051 -18.63 -18.23 -17.49
CA SER A 1051 -17.47 -19.09 -17.67
C SER A 1051 -17.87 -20.57 -17.59
N LEU A 1052 -17.66 -21.28 -18.68
CA LEU A 1052 -18.05 -22.66 -18.95
C LEU A 1052 -16.85 -23.50 -19.41
N ARG A 1053 -15.62 -23.05 -19.17
CA ARG A 1053 -14.42 -23.72 -19.68
C ARG A 1053 -14.32 -25.18 -19.21
N SER A 1054 -13.86 -26.08 -20.09
CA SER A 1054 -13.60 -27.50 -19.74
C SER A 1054 -14.81 -28.29 -19.21
N ASN A 1055 -16.00 -28.10 -19.81
CA ASN A 1055 -17.26 -28.76 -19.43
C ASN A 1055 -17.75 -29.86 -20.39
N ARG A 1056 -16.99 -30.17 -21.44
CA ARG A 1056 -17.36 -31.18 -22.47
C ARG A 1056 -18.69 -30.86 -23.18
N LEU A 1057 -18.97 -29.57 -23.41
CA LEU A 1057 -20.21 -29.12 -24.08
C LEU A 1057 -20.35 -29.65 -25.52
N GLY A 1058 -19.23 -29.93 -26.20
CA GLY A 1058 -19.23 -30.42 -27.57
C GLY A 1058 -19.82 -29.43 -28.58
N THR A 1059 -19.88 -29.84 -29.85
CA THR A 1059 -20.42 -29.04 -30.96
C THR A 1059 -21.89 -28.67 -30.73
N LYS A 1060 -22.73 -29.61 -30.28
CA LYS A 1060 -24.18 -29.40 -30.09
C LYS A 1060 -24.48 -28.36 -29.01
N GLY A 1061 -23.84 -28.46 -27.84
CA GLY A 1061 -24.01 -27.48 -26.75
C GLY A 1061 -23.35 -26.13 -27.08
N GLY A 1062 -22.19 -26.16 -27.75
CA GLY A 1062 -21.49 -24.98 -28.23
C GLY A 1062 -22.29 -24.14 -29.22
N LYS A 1063 -22.86 -24.78 -30.25
CA LYS A 1063 -23.71 -24.10 -31.25
C LYS A 1063 -24.89 -23.40 -30.58
N ALA A 1064 -25.65 -24.11 -29.74
CA ALA A 1064 -26.81 -23.54 -29.05
C ALA A 1064 -26.45 -22.30 -28.21
N LEU A 1065 -25.33 -22.33 -27.48
CA LEU A 1065 -24.87 -21.17 -26.70
C LEU A 1065 -24.53 -19.96 -27.58
N ILE A 1066 -23.93 -20.19 -28.75
CA ILE A 1066 -23.62 -19.12 -29.70
C ILE A 1066 -24.88 -18.57 -30.35
N ASP A 1067 -25.81 -19.43 -30.78
CA ASP A 1067 -27.12 -19.01 -31.32
C ASP A 1067 -27.88 -18.13 -30.31
N ALA A 1068 -27.76 -18.42 -29.00
CA ALA A 1068 -28.37 -17.61 -27.94
C ALA A 1068 -27.78 -16.20 -27.79
N LEU A 1069 -26.51 -15.97 -28.15
CA LEU A 1069 -25.90 -14.62 -28.15
C LEU A 1069 -26.50 -13.69 -29.21
N TYR A 1070 -27.25 -14.23 -30.18
CA TYR A 1070 -28.01 -13.38 -31.11
C TYR A 1070 -29.20 -12.68 -30.43
N LYS A 1071 -29.75 -13.28 -29.37
CA LYS A 1071 -30.89 -12.74 -28.60
C LYS A 1071 -30.49 -12.15 -27.26
N ASN A 1072 -29.43 -12.65 -26.64
CA ASN A 1072 -28.93 -12.11 -25.38
C ASN A 1072 -28.19 -10.78 -25.62
N SER A 1073 -28.69 -9.71 -25.01
CA SER A 1073 -28.16 -8.35 -25.12
C SER A 1073 -27.38 -7.88 -23.90
N THR A 1074 -27.00 -8.78 -22.98
CA THR A 1074 -26.40 -8.41 -21.69
C THR A 1074 -25.04 -9.06 -21.42
N LEU A 1075 -24.78 -10.21 -22.04
CA LEU A 1075 -23.52 -10.94 -21.88
C LEU A 1075 -22.40 -10.19 -22.62
N THR A 1076 -21.48 -9.64 -21.84
CA THR A 1076 -20.28 -8.95 -22.32
C THR A 1076 -19.05 -9.87 -22.33
N SER A 1077 -19.04 -10.92 -21.51
CA SER A 1077 -17.90 -11.83 -21.34
C SER A 1077 -18.32 -13.30 -21.38
N LEU A 1078 -17.87 -14.04 -22.40
CA LEU A 1078 -18.11 -15.49 -22.50
C LEU A 1078 -16.78 -16.26 -22.58
N ASN A 1079 -16.54 -17.14 -21.62
CA ASN A 1079 -15.40 -18.06 -21.62
C ASN A 1079 -15.87 -19.51 -21.70
N PHE A 1080 -15.70 -20.15 -22.84
CA PHE A 1080 -16.05 -21.57 -23.03
C PHE A 1080 -14.94 -22.33 -23.75
N GLY A 1081 -13.69 -21.98 -23.45
CA GLY A 1081 -12.50 -22.71 -23.88
C GLY A 1081 -12.48 -24.19 -23.46
N ALA A 1082 -11.68 -25.01 -24.14
CA ALA A 1082 -11.45 -26.42 -23.81
C ALA A 1082 -12.71 -27.31 -23.71
N ASN A 1083 -13.73 -27.04 -24.53
CA ASN A 1083 -15.01 -27.73 -24.59
C ASN A 1083 -15.19 -28.69 -25.79
N ASN A 1084 -14.19 -28.81 -26.66
CA ASN A 1084 -14.23 -29.63 -27.87
C ASN A 1084 -15.40 -29.25 -28.80
N LEU A 1085 -15.47 -27.95 -29.15
CA LEU A 1085 -16.56 -27.39 -29.96
C LEU A 1085 -16.48 -27.82 -31.44
N GLY A 1086 -15.27 -27.98 -31.98
CA GLY A 1086 -15.05 -28.31 -33.39
C GLY A 1086 -15.22 -27.12 -34.33
N SER A 1087 -14.90 -27.32 -35.60
CA SER A 1087 -14.87 -26.27 -36.63
C SER A 1087 -16.21 -25.62 -36.93
N GLU A 1088 -17.30 -26.39 -36.86
CA GLU A 1088 -18.64 -25.92 -37.18
C GLU A 1088 -19.13 -24.79 -36.26
N VAL A 1089 -18.73 -24.81 -34.98
CA VAL A 1089 -19.03 -23.70 -34.04
C VAL A 1089 -18.28 -22.43 -34.41
N GLY A 1090 -17.13 -22.51 -35.09
CA GLY A 1090 -16.40 -21.34 -35.59
C GLY A 1090 -17.16 -20.57 -36.67
N LYS A 1091 -17.85 -21.29 -37.57
CA LYS A 1091 -18.73 -20.67 -38.60
C LYS A 1091 -19.92 -19.96 -37.97
N VAL A 1092 -20.67 -20.67 -37.13
CA VAL A 1092 -21.84 -20.10 -36.44
C VAL A 1092 -21.46 -18.89 -35.58
N LEU A 1093 -20.28 -18.94 -34.93
CA LEU A 1093 -19.75 -17.81 -34.16
C LEU A 1093 -19.43 -16.61 -35.05
N ALA A 1094 -18.93 -16.80 -36.27
CA ALA A 1094 -18.68 -15.71 -37.20
C ALA A 1094 -19.98 -14.98 -37.59
N ASP A 1095 -21.02 -15.73 -37.94
CA ASP A 1095 -22.35 -15.19 -38.29
C ASP A 1095 -22.95 -14.35 -37.15
N VAL A 1096 -22.77 -14.82 -35.91
CA VAL A 1096 -23.28 -14.14 -34.70
C VAL A 1096 -22.41 -12.93 -34.33
N LEU A 1097 -21.08 -13.01 -34.42
CA LEU A 1097 -20.19 -11.87 -34.13
C LEU A 1097 -20.41 -10.69 -35.08
N CYS A 1098 -20.88 -10.92 -36.31
CA CYS A 1098 -21.27 -9.84 -37.22
C CYS A 1098 -22.47 -9.01 -36.73
N LYS A 1099 -23.26 -9.52 -35.77
CA LYS A 1099 -24.55 -8.95 -35.36
C LYS A 1099 -24.66 -8.71 -33.85
N ASN A 1100 -23.94 -9.45 -33.02
CA ASN A 1100 -23.91 -9.21 -31.58
C ASN A 1100 -23.08 -7.95 -31.29
N SER A 1101 -23.70 -6.99 -30.62
CA SER A 1101 -23.13 -5.68 -30.28
C SER A 1101 -22.78 -5.53 -28.80
N THR A 1102 -22.77 -6.62 -28.03
CA THR A 1102 -22.71 -6.57 -26.55
C THR A 1102 -21.52 -7.34 -25.98
N LEU A 1103 -21.08 -8.38 -26.66
CA LEU A 1103 -19.93 -9.18 -26.29
C LEU A 1103 -18.63 -8.40 -26.55
N THR A 1104 -17.90 -8.11 -25.48
CA THR A 1104 -16.61 -7.42 -25.49
C THR A 1104 -15.44 -8.37 -25.24
N SER A 1105 -15.67 -9.50 -24.56
CA SER A 1105 -14.64 -10.49 -24.22
C SER A 1105 -15.09 -11.91 -24.57
N LEU A 1106 -14.30 -12.59 -25.40
CA LEU A 1106 -14.57 -13.96 -25.84
C LEU A 1106 -13.35 -14.86 -25.68
N ASN A 1107 -13.47 -15.91 -24.88
CA ASN A 1107 -12.42 -16.89 -24.66
C ASN A 1107 -12.84 -18.28 -25.14
N ILE A 1108 -12.26 -18.70 -26.27
CA ILE A 1108 -12.54 -19.96 -26.96
C ILE A 1108 -11.28 -20.79 -27.21
N ARG A 1109 -10.22 -20.56 -26.44
CA ARG A 1109 -8.98 -21.35 -26.49
C ARG A 1109 -9.23 -22.85 -26.42
N LEU A 1110 -8.37 -23.67 -27.02
CA LEU A 1110 -8.40 -25.14 -26.91
C LEU A 1110 -9.71 -25.82 -27.39
N ASN A 1111 -10.42 -25.24 -28.37
CA ASN A 1111 -11.73 -25.75 -28.84
C ASN A 1111 -11.69 -26.50 -30.18
N ARG A 1112 -10.52 -26.60 -30.84
CA ARG A 1112 -10.31 -27.30 -32.12
C ARG A 1112 -11.18 -26.74 -33.26
N LEU A 1113 -11.19 -25.42 -33.42
CA LEU A 1113 -11.90 -24.74 -34.52
C LEU A 1113 -11.33 -25.05 -35.91
N GLY A 1114 -10.05 -25.44 -36.00
CA GLY A 1114 -9.40 -25.72 -37.28
C GLY A 1114 -9.25 -24.48 -38.17
N SER A 1115 -8.67 -24.68 -39.36
CA SER A 1115 -8.53 -23.62 -40.37
C SER A 1115 -9.88 -23.11 -40.87
N GLU A 1116 -10.83 -24.00 -41.14
CA GLU A 1116 -12.17 -23.64 -41.64
C GLU A 1116 -12.96 -22.76 -40.65
N GLY A 1117 -12.95 -23.09 -39.35
CA GLY A 1117 -13.58 -22.23 -38.34
C GLY A 1117 -12.84 -20.90 -38.14
N GLY A 1118 -11.52 -20.88 -38.37
CA GLY A 1118 -10.72 -19.66 -38.36
C GLY A 1118 -10.98 -18.73 -39.56
N LYS A 1119 -11.22 -19.28 -40.76
CA LYS A 1119 -11.49 -18.48 -41.98
C LYS A 1119 -12.76 -17.66 -41.79
N ALA A 1120 -13.86 -18.30 -41.39
CA ALA A 1120 -15.13 -17.63 -41.13
C ALA A 1120 -14.98 -16.49 -40.09
N LEU A 1121 -14.18 -16.71 -39.03
CA LEU A 1121 -13.94 -15.69 -38.02
C LEU A 1121 -13.18 -14.46 -38.53
N VAL A 1122 -12.35 -14.56 -39.58
CA VAL A 1122 -11.67 -13.38 -40.15
C VAL A 1122 -12.70 -12.37 -40.66
N ASP A 1123 -13.61 -12.78 -41.53
CA ASP A 1123 -14.61 -11.90 -42.14
C ASP A 1123 -15.55 -11.26 -41.11
N ALA A 1124 -15.85 -11.99 -40.03
CA ALA A 1124 -16.64 -11.48 -38.92
C ALA A 1124 -15.88 -10.45 -38.07
N LEU A 1125 -14.58 -10.67 -37.80
CA LEU A 1125 -13.74 -9.74 -37.06
C LEU A 1125 -13.36 -8.49 -37.87
N TYR A 1126 -13.51 -8.51 -39.19
CA TYR A 1126 -13.49 -7.30 -40.01
C TYR A 1126 -14.71 -6.39 -39.79
N LYS A 1127 -15.84 -6.94 -39.34
CA LYS A 1127 -17.12 -6.22 -39.15
C LYS A 1127 -17.46 -5.95 -37.68
N ASN A 1128 -17.04 -6.81 -36.76
CA ASN A 1128 -17.32 -6.65 -35.33
C ASN A 1128 -16.44 -5.54 -34.72
N SER A 1129 -17.09 -4.49 -34.21
CA SER A 1129 -16.47 -3.35 -33.55
C SER A 1129 -16.53 -3.38 -32.01
N THR A 1130 -17.19 -4.38 -31.42
CA THR A 1130 -17.50 -4.41 -29.98
C THR A 1130 -16.58 -5.31 -29.18
N LEU A 1131 -16.02 -6.36 -29.80
CA LEU A 1131 -15.13 -7.32 -29.15
C LEU A 1131 -13.74 -6.69 -28.95
N THR A 1132 -13.37 -6.42 -27.69
CA THR A 1132 -12.07 -5.86 -27.29
C THR A 1132 -11.08 -6.92 -26.83
N TYR A 1133 -11.53 -8.16 -26.57
CA TYR A 1133 -10.67 -9.28 -26.21
C TYR A 1133 -11.14 -10.57 -26.87
N LEU A 1134 -10.23 -11.25 -27.58
CA LEU A 1134 -10.48 -12.56 -28.19
C LEU A 1134 -9.32 -13.52 -27.92
N ASN A 1135 -9.61 -14.66 -27.29
CA ASN A 1135 -8.60 -15.70 -27.03
C ASN A 1135 -8.89 -16.97 -27.85
N LEU A 1136 -8.10 -17.15 -28.91
CA LEU A 1136 -8.10 -18.27 -29.85
C LEU A 1136 -6.99 -19.29 -29.57
N TYR A 1137 -6.21 -19.14 -28.49
CA TYR A 1137 -5.00 -19.92 -28.26
C TYR A 1137 -5.20 -21.45 -28.36
N LYS A 1138 -4.35 -22.12 -29.14
CA LYS A 1138 -4.41 -23.57 -29.44
C LYS A 1138 -5.76 -24.03 -30.02
N ASN A 1139 -6.24 -23.37 -31.08
CA ASN A 1139 -7.41 -23.80 -31.87
C ASN A 1139 -7.09 -24.49 -33.22
N ASN A 1140 -5.81 -24.63 -33.57
CA ASN A 1140 -5.34 -25.23 -34.83
C ASN A 1140 -5.82 -24.49 -36.09
N ILE A 1141 -5.80 -23.15 -36.07
CA ILE A 1141 -6.27 -22.31 -37.17
C ILE A 1141 -5.26 -22.24 -38.34
N GLY A 1142 -3.95 -22.29 -38.06
CA GLY A 1142 -2.90 -22.40 -39.08
C GLY A 1142 -2.45 -21.08 -39.73
N PHE A 1143 -3.16 -19.96 -39.51
CA PHE A 1143 -2.80 -18.62 -39.98
C PHE A 1143 -3.25 -17.57 -38.95
N LYS A 1144 -2.66 -16.38 -38.99
CA LYS A 1144 -2.97 -15.27 -38.06
C LYS A 1144 -4.27 -14.57 -38.46
N LEU A 1145 -5.19 -14.35 -37.51
CA LEU A 1145 -6.36 -13.51 -37.76
C LEU A 1145 -6.02 -12.02 -37.63
N LEU A 1146 -6.71 -11.23 -38.44
CA LEU A 1146 -6.69 -9.77 -38.43
C LEU A 1146 -8.11 -9.27 -38.12
N SER A 1147 -8.21 -8.01 -37.67
CA SER A 1147 -9.48 -7.33 -37.39
C SER A 1147 -9.31 -5.84 -37.64
N ASN A 1148 -10.39 -5.18 -38.06
CA ASN A 1148 -10.44 -3.72 -38.21
C ASN A 1148 -10.77 -3.00 -36.89
N ASN A 1149 -11.11 -3.70 -35.81
CA ASN A 1149 -11.32 -3.07 -34.51
C ASN A 1149 -9.97 -2.74 -33.85
N PRO A 1150 -9.55 -1.47 -33.74
CA PRO A 1150 -8.24 -1.13 -33.15
C PRO A 1150 -8.15 -1.47 -31.66
N ASN A 1151 -9.28 -1.68 -31.00
CA ASN A 1151 -9.36 -2.00 -29.57
C ASN A 1151 -9.31 -3.51 -29.28
N ILE A 1152 -9.29 -4.39 -30.29
CA ILE A 1152 -9.30 -5.84 -30.07
C ILE A 1152 -7.91 -6.42 -29.79
N LYS A 1153 -7.74 -6.99 -28.60
CA LYS A 1153 -6.60 -7.84 -28.27
C LYS A 1153 -6.90 -9.29 -28.64
N ILE A 1154 -6.42 -9.71 -29.82
CA ILE A 1154 -6.45 -11.13 -30.22
C ILE A 1154 -5.22 -11.85 -29.64
N ILE A 1155 -5.45 -12.89 -28.84
CA ILE A 1155 -4.45 -13.86 -28.38
C ILE A 1155 -4.68 -15.16 -29.15
N GLN A 1156 -3.70 -15.60 -29.93
CA GLN A 1156 -3.81 -16.77 -30.82
C GLN A 1156 -2.72 -17.81 -30.56
#